data_AF-A0A2L1U365-F1
#
_entry.id   AF-A0A2L1U365-F1
#
_cell.length_a   1.000
_cell.length_b   1.000
_cell.length_c   1.000
_cell.angle_alpha   90.00
_cell.angle_beta   90.00
_cell.angle_gamma   90.00
#
_symmetry.space_group_name_H-M   'P 1'
#
loop_
_entity.id
_entity.type
_entity.pdbx_description
1 polymer ?
#
loop_
_entity_poly.entity_id
_entity_poly.type
_entity_poly.pdbx_seq_one_letter_code
_entity_poly.pdbx_strand_id
1 'polypeptide(L)'
;MFKFLFLLHRKGKWNFFISVLLLGCLFGSIPFAYNSLHSSKVALSESIHKYSRGSYDILVRHPEARSDIEQKKGIVEENYLTGGIGGISLAQYKKITDIPDVEVAAPVSVLGFFTNDSGGIKVELPSVKENTWVTSIKISNETGLPDSYKQVLDTHVVNIPLSDPPIMPNRSMGFMEEDGKKFINFTLPTNYNLLVAVDPEQEDKLTAQKMNITDRLGTEKSTKLPPSIPLLINEDSDVSMQALFEVRKSTKSEEEWKQQFRQMKDLSEVNKFLEHDLKNPPILKEKFDLSKELQPFRISRLDLDQKGNLQKTFGGINSSLDTSVYYLTDRLNYEEAGKGENYDFLLKPKDGKYRPLIKKEMAVRGGLPEERSFDYQITGTYSGKSIGNSDLDPSPLGIYSFSPVYLVLDQDGNKQNIELKKDLTPDTFLPIQASAITNLSNIELLKGETPIDAIRVRVKDIGGYDSQTEAKIKKVAKSIYELTGLHTDIVAGASKKQMHVKIPETSDFPNVGIVKEIWTTLGVAASITKSMDYVSLFIMLSLFLLTAVFAVVHTRSLLTARRKEYSVLLGIGWTMRDLKKMLALEWGIKLVGGLSLSVLVLIFLHQSVSIAWESVLYIQFIIVIWIFASIWYQLFKINKQDVQVGVEKEWKKKHAALSSVFGLAWGNFKSQLAYTGYIVLSLAASLGTILFLLNMLFGTRKNVQTTFLGEAVNLNMFGFHLFILVALVVLILFNLFEHAAGLIGKRKNEIVILDRVGWTNRSIRKLLFIEFSLTYFLGFSISLFLGLGVFRIFYTDFPIPIYVQILCMAIFMSIFLLIGFYYLLLKINKLNRHI
;
A
#
# COMPACT_ATOMS: atom_id res chain seq x y z
N MET A 1 -20.12 -12.53 -59.68
CA MET A 1 -20.00 -11.94 -58.32
C MET A 1 -18.54 -11.79 -57.86
N PHE A 2 -17.73 -12.86 -57.75
CA PHE A 2 -16.34 -12.76 -57.28
C PHE A 2 -15.42 -11.81 -58.08
N LYS A 3 -15.47 -11.85 -59.42
CA LYS A 3 -14.73 -10.89 -60.28
C LYS A 3 -15.09 -9.43 -59.97
N PHE A 4 -16.37 -9.16 -59.70
CA PHE A 4 -16.86 -7.83 -59.34
C PHE A 4 -16.39 -7.39 -57.94
N LEU A 5 -16.47 -8.30 -56.95
CA LEU A 5 -15.88 -8.09 -55.62
C LEU A 5 -14.39 -7.75 -55.70
N PHE A 6 -13.62 -8.48 -56.50
CA PHE A 6 -12.19 -8.22 -56.67
C PHE A 6 -11.91 -6.82 -57.25
N LEU A 7 -12.66 -6.40 -58.28
CA LEU A 7 -12.55 -5.06 -58.86
C LEU A 7 -12.94 -3.96 -57.86
N LEU A 8 -13.98 -4.19 -57.05
CA LEU A 8 -14.40 -3.27 -55.99
C LEU A 8 -13.30 -3.10 -54.93
N HIS A 9 -12.70 -4.21 -54.49
CA HIS A 9 -11.58 -4.17 -53.54
C HIS A 9 -10.37 -3.44 -54.12
N ARG A 10 -10.05 -3.63 -55.40
CA ARG A 10 -8.95 -2.91 -56.06
C ARG A 10 -9.20 -1.40 -56.13
N LYS A 11 -10.44 -0.98 -56.41
CA LYS A 11 -10.86 0.44 -56.45
C LYS A 11 -10.85 1.08 -55.05
N GLY A 12 -11.16 0.31 -54.00
CA GLY A 12 -11.24 0.73 -52.60
C GLY A 12 -10.17 0.14 -51.68
N LYS A 13 -8.98 -0.16 -52.19
CA LYS A 13 -7.97 -1.01 -51.52
C LYS A 13 -7.62 -0.58 -50.10
N TRP A 14 -7.50 0.72 -49.86
CA TRP A 14 -7.17 1.27 -48.53
C TRP A 14 -8.29 1.02 -47.52
N ASN A 15 -9.55 1.26 -47.87
CA ASN A 15 -10.67 1.00 -46.96
C ASN A 15 -10.75 -0.49 -46.61
N PHE A 16 -10.53 -1.37 -47.59
CA PHE A 16 -10.50 -2.81 -47.34
C PHE A 16 -9.36 -3.20 -46.39
N PHE A 17 -8.13 -2.76 -46.68
CA PHE A 17 -6.97 -3.06 -45.84
C PHE A 17 -7.15 -2.57 -44.40
N ILE A 18 -7.67 -1.36 -44.23
CA ILE A 18 -7.89 -0.78 -42.90
C ILE A 18 -8.99 -1.54 -42.15
N SER A 19 -10.07 -1.96 -42.81
CA SER A 19 -11.10 -2.79 -42.18
C SER A 19 -10.56 -4.15 -41.74
N VAL A 20 -9.70 -4.79 -42.54
CA VAL A 20 -9.02 -6.03 -42.17
C VAL A 20 -8.07 -5.80 -40.99
N LEU A 21 -7.30 -4.71 -41.01
CA LEU A 21 -6.40 -4.32 -39.91
C LEU A 21 -7.17 -4.19 -38.59
N LEU A 22 -8.31 -3.50 -38.60
CA LEU A 22 -9.11 -3.27 -37.40
C LEU A 22 -9.79 -4.52 -36.88
N LEU A 23 -10.29 -5.37 -37.78
CA LEU A 23 -10.77 -6.69 -37.40
C LEU A 23 -9.62 -7.49 -36.78
N GLY A 24 -8.41 -7.44 -37.33
CA GLY A 24 -7.23 -8.03 -36.72
C GLY A 24 -6.93 -7.47 -35.33
N CYS A 25 -7.01 -6.15 -35.13
CA CYS A 25 -6.84 -5.52 -33.82
C CYS A 25 -7.93 -5.95 -32.83
N LEU A 26 -9.19 -6.07 -33.26
CA LEU A 26 -10.30 -6.53 -32.41
C LEU A 26 -10.19 -8.02 -32.07
N PHE A 27 -9.91 -8.87 -33.05
CA PHE A 27 -9.70 -10.31 -32.88
C PHE A 27 -8.41 -10.65 -32.13
N GLY A 28 -7.43 -9.74 -32.12
CA GLY A 28 -6.20 -9.87 -31.33
C GLY A 28 -6.38 -9.35 -29.91
N SER A 29 -7.02 -8.20 -29.73
CA SER A 29 -7.11 -7.53 -28.42
C SER A 29 -7.97 -8.27 -27.41
N ILE A 30 -9.08 -8.90 -27.81
CA ILE A 30 -9.93 -9.63 -26.85
C ILE A 30 -9.24 -10.91 -26.33
N PRO A 31 -8.74 -11.84 -27.18
CA PRO A 31 -8.00 -12.99 -26.70
C PRO A 31 -6.73 -12.62 -25.94
N PHE A 32 -6.01 -11.59 -26.39
CA PHE A 32 -4.82 -11.11 -25.69
C PHE A 32 -5.17 -10.56 -24.30
N ALA A 33 -6.22 -9.73 -24.19
CA ALA A 33 -6.71 -9.22 -22.91
C ALA A 33 -7.12 -10.38 -21.99
N TYR A 34 -7.86 -11.37 -22.49
CA TYR A 34 -8.24 -12.53 -21.70
C TYR A 34 -7.03 -13.33 -21.22
N ASN A 35 -6.09 -13.68 -22.12
CA ASN A 35 -4.90 -14.45 -21.75
C ASN A 35 -4.02 -13.69 -20.76
N SER A 36 -3.84 -12.38 -20.95
CA SER A 36 -3.07 -11.57 -20.03
C SER A 36 -3.73 -11.43 -18.66
N LEU A 37 -5.06 -11.23 -18.61
CA LEU A 37 -5.82 -11.20 -17.36
C LEU A 37 -5.83 -12.57 -16.67
N HIS A 38 -5.93 -13.65 -17.43
CA HIS A 38 -5.88 -15.02 -16.92
C HIS A 38 -4.50 -15.34 -16.33
N SER A 39 -3.42 -15.08 -17.07
CA SER A 39 -2.04 -15.26 -16.56
C SER A 39 -1.78 -14.37 -15.35
N SER A 40 -2.28 -13.13 -15.34
CA SER A 40 -2.19 -12.25 -14.16
C SER A 40 -2.97 -12.80 -12.97
N LYS A 41 -4.16 -13.37 -13.20
CA LYS A 41 -4.96 -14.02 -12.16
C LYS A 41 -4.29 -15.28 -11.62
N VAL A 42 -3.66 -16.07 -12.47
CA VAL A 42 -2.90 -17.27 -12.06
C VAL A 42 -1.67 -16.86 -11.24
N ALA A 43 -0.86 -15.92 -11.73
CA ALA A 43 0.31 -15.40 -11.01
C ALA A 43 -0.07 -14.75 -9.68
N LEU A 44 -1.18 -14.00 -9.65
CA LEU A 44 -1.76 -13.46 -8.42
C LEU A 44 -2.18 -14.59 -7.48
N SER A 45 -2.93 -15.57 -7.98
CA SER A 45 -3.40 -16.70 -7.17
C SER A 45 -2.23 -17.49 -6.58
N GLU A 46 -1.15 -17.67 -7.33
CA GLU A 46 0.07 -18.32 -6.85
C GLU A 46 0.79 -17.48 -5.79
N SER A 47 0.91 -16.17 -6.03
CA SER A 47 1.52 -15.24 -5.07
C SER A 47 0.71 -15.13 -3.77
N ILE A 48 -0.62 -15.04 -3.89
CA ILE A 48 -1.56 -15.09 -2.78
C ILE A 48 -1.42 -16.44 -2.06
N HIS A 49 -1.48 -17.56 -2.77
CA HIS A 49 -1.40 -18.88 -2.16
C HIS A 49 -0.11 -19.07 -1.37
N LYS A 50 1.02 -18.56 -1.89
CA LYS A 50 2.34 -18.71 -1.29
C LYS A 50 2.62 -17.74 -0.14
N TYR A 51 2.23 -16.47 -0.27
CA TYR A 51 2.67 -15.40 0.65
C TYR A 51 1.56 -14.82 1.52
N SER A 52 0.29 -15.02 1.17
CA SER A 52 -0.80 -14.37 1.91
C SER A 52 -1.32 -15.18 3.11
N ARG A 53 -0.95 -16.46 3.20
CA ARG A 53 -1.09 -17.22 4.44
C ARG A 53 0.15 -16.97 5.28
N GLY A 54 0.06 -15.99 6.17
CA GLY A 54 1.12 -15.70 7.11
C GLY A 54 1.21 -16.75 8.24
N SER A 55 1.89 -16.40 9.33
CA SER A 55 2.02 -17.24 10.51
C SER A 55 0.68 -17.75 11.08
N TYR A 56 -0.37 -16.93 11.09
CA TYR A 56 -1.72 -17.30 11.54
C TYR A 56 -2.82 -16.70 10.65
N ASP A 57 -4.04 -17.25 10.78
CA ASP A 57 -5.16 -16.91 9.91
C ASP A 57 -6.10 -15.85 10.52
N ILE A 58 -6.31 -15.91 11.85
CA ILE A 58 -7.26 -15.06 12.58
C ILE A 58 -6.57 -14.46 13.82
N LEU A 59 -6.72 -13.15 14.02
CA LEU A 59 -6.34 -12.44 15.24
C LEU A 59 -7.60 -12.20 16.09
N VAL A 60 -7.64 -12.76 17.29
CA VAL A 60 -8.75 -12.60 18.24
C VAL A 60 -8.34 -11.61 19.32
N ARG A 61 -9.17 -10.59 19.56
CA ARG A 61 -8.92 -9.52 20.55
C ARG A 61 -10.20 -9.15 21.29
N HIS A 62 -10.06 -8.56 22.49
CA HIS A 62 -11.17 -7.87 23.13
C HIS A 62 -11.66 -6.70 22.23
N PRO A 63 -12.97 -6.42 22.11
CA PRO A 63 -13.48 -5.35 21.24
C PRO A 63 -12.88 -3.97 21.51
N GLU A 64 -12.59 -3.64 22.77
CA GLU A 64 -11.98 -2.38 23.19
C GLU A 64 -10.47 -2.30 22.88
N ALA A 65 -9.84 -3.42 22.53
CA ALA A 65 -8.43 -3.47 22.14
C ALA A 65 -8.20 -3.12 20.66
N ARG A 66 -9.11 -2.36 20.02
CA ARG A 66 -8.98 -1.88 18.64
C ARG A 66 -9.00 -0.36 18.60
N SER A 67 -8.01 0.24 17.94
CA SER A 67 -8.02 1.70 17.72
C SER A 67 -9.10 2.11 16.72
N ASP A 68 -9.53 3.38 16.78
CA ASP A 68 -10.51 3.94 15.84
C ASP A 68 -10.07 3.80 14.38
N ILE A 69 -8.76 3.88 14.13
CA ILE A 69 -8.20 3.73 12.78
C ILE A 69 -8.21 2.29 12.33
N GLU A 70 -7.87 1.34 13.22
CA GLU A 70 -8.00 -0.10 12.93
C GLU A 70 -9.45 -0.44 12.56
N GLN A 71 -10.42 0.19 13.23
CA GLN A 71 -11.85 0.03 12.95
C GLN A 71 -12.28 0.63 11.60
N LYS A 72 -11.84 1.85 11.29
CA LYS A 72 -12.27 2.58 10.08
C LYS A 72 -11.55 2.12 8.81
N LYS A 73 -10.29 1.70 8.90
CA LYS A 73 -9.42 1.45 7.73
C LYS A 73 -9.08 -0.03 7.52
N GLY A 74 -9.34 -0.90 8.49
CA GLY A 74 -8.96 -2.31 8.39
C GLY A 74 -7.45 -2.51 8.30
N ILE A 75 -6.69 -1.69 9.02
CA ILE A 75 -5.23 -1.81 9.15
C ILE A 75 -4.88 -2.15 10.60
N VAL A 76 -3.73 -2.78 10.83
CA VAL A 76 -3.23 -3.19 12.14
C VAL A 76 -1.77 -2.78 12.22
N GLU A 77 -1.44 -1.99 13.24
CA GLU A 77 -0.05 -1.62 13.55
C GLU A 77 0.74 -2.85 14.00
N GLU A 78 2.04 -2.92 13.70
CA GLU A 78 2.83 -4.06 14.14
C GLU A 78 2.88 -4.16 15.67
N ASN A 79 2.91 -3.04 16.39
CA ASN A 79 3.03 -2.96 17.85
C ASN A 79 1.68 -2.99 18.61
N TYR A 80 0.62 -3.54 18.00
CA TYR A 80 -0.74 -3.52 18.55
C TYR A 80 -0.86 -4.08 19.99
N LEU A 81 0.07 -4.92 20.45
CA LEU A 81 0.02 -5.52 21.80
C LEU A 81 0.61 -4.66 22.92
N THR A 82 1.30 -3.55 22.59
CA THR A 82 2.09 -2.75 23.56
C THR A 82 1.27 -2.24 24.76
N GLY A 83 -0.05 -2.06 24.60
CA GLY A 83 -0.93 -1.54 25.65
C GLY A 83 -1.30 -2.53 26.77
N GLY A 84 -1.11 -3.84 26.57
CA GLY A 84 -1.33 -4.84 27.61
C GLY A 84 -2.70 -4.80 28.32
N ILE A 85 -3.77 -4.42 27.62
CA ILE A 85 -5.12 -4.19 28.19
C ILE A 85 -5.73 -5.47 28.80
N GLY A 86 -5.37 -6.65 28.28
CA GLY A 86 -6.02 -7.92 28.60
C GLY A 86 -7.43 -8.00 28.01
N GLY A 87 -8.35 -8.62 28.77
CA GLY A 87 -9.77 -8.70 28.42
C GLY A 87 -10.23 -10.06 27.87
N ILE A 88 -9.34 -11.04 27.76
CA ILE A 88 -9.67 -12.42 27.40
C ILE A 88 -9.34 -13.35 28.58
N SER A 89 -10.33 -14.12 29.03
CA SER A 89 -10.17 -15.12 30.09
C SER A 89 -9.59 -16.44 29.58
N LEU A 90 -8.97 -17.22 30.48
CA LEU A 90 -8.51 -18.58 30.17
C LEU A 90 -9.68 -19.50 29.77
N ALA A 91 -10.88 -19.26 30.28
CA ALA A 91 -12.09 -19.99 29.89
C ALA A 91 -12.51 -19.69 28.44
N GLN A 92 -12.45 -18.43 28.00
CA GLN A 92 -12.68 -18.07 26.59
C GLN A 92 -11.59 -18.64 25.68
N TYR A 93 -10.33 -18.59 26.11
CA TYR A 93 -9.23 -19.23 25.40
C TYR A 93 -9.47 -20.73 25.18
N LYS A 94 -9.87 -21.46 26.23
CA LYS A 94 -10.19 -22.88 26.14
C LYS A 94 -11.36 -23.18 25.18
N LYS A 95 -12.39 -22.34 25.18
CA LYS A 95 -13.49 -22.47 24.20
C LYS A 95 -13.00 -22.36 22.75
N ILE A 96 -11.98 -21.54 22.49
CA ILE A 96 -11.40 -21.37 21.14
C ILE A 96 -10.56 -22.59 20.76
N THR A 97 -9.76 -23.14 21.69
CA THR A 97 -8.97 -24.36 21.44
C THR A 97 -9.85 -25.59 21.16
N ASP A 98 -11.05 -25.64 21.75
CA ASP A 98 -11.99 -26.74 21.59
C ASP A 98 -12.77 -26.71 20.26
N ILE A 99 -12.61 -25.67 19.43
CA ILE A 99 -13.26 -25.59 18.12
C ILE A 99 -12.63 -26.64 17.17
N PRO A 100 -13.42 -27.54 16.56
CA PRO A 100 -12.88 -28.65 15.76
C PRO A 100 -11.99 -28.21 14.59
N ASP A 101 -12.28 -27.06 13.97
CA ASP A 101 -11.55 -26.51 12.83
C ASP A 101 -10.32 -25.65 13.24
N VAL A 102 -10.03 -25.47 14.53
CA VAL A 102 -8.87 -24.71 15.03
C VAL A 102 -7.66 -25.63 15.22
N GLU A 103 -6.57 -25.37 14.48
CA GLU A 103 -5.33 -26.15 14.52
C GLU A 103 -4.43 -25.71 15.68
N VAL A 104 -4.23 -24.40 15.76
CA VAL A 104 -3.39 -23.74 16.76
C VAL A 104 -4.16 -22.52 17.25
N ALA A 105 -4.15 -22.32 18.56
CA ALA A 105 -4.57 -21.08 19.21
C ALA A 105 -3.47 -20.69 20.19
N ALA A 106 -2.70 -19.69 19.80
CA ALA A 106 -1.50 -19.21 20.48
C ALA A 106 -1.83 -17.88 21.21
N PRO A 107 -2.14 -17.93 22.51
CA PRO A 107 -2.44 -16.76 23.32
C PRO A 107 -1.18 -15.96 23.64
N VAL A 108 -1.36 -14.64 23.75
CA VAL A 108 -0.33 -13.70 24.18
C VAL A 108 -0.87 -12.84 25.30
N SER A 109 -0.10 -12.70 26.37
CA SER A 109 -0.39 -11.79 27.48
C SER A 109 0.81 -10.89 27.75
N VAL A 110 0.65 -9.59 27.56
CA VAL A 110 1.68 -8.59 27.86
C VAL A 110 1.60 -8.27 29.35
N LEU A 111 2.64 -8.61 30.11
CA LEU A 111 2.67 -8.40 31.55
C LEU A 111 2.99 -6.97 31.94
N GLY A 112 3.75 -6.28 31.09
CA GLY A 112 4.16 -4.91 31.28
C GLY A 112 5.67 -4.75 31.25
N PHE A 113 6.12 -3.53 31.51
CA PHE A 113 7.51 -3.13 31.50
C PHE A 113 8.08 -3.23 32.91
N PHE A 114 8.98 -4.18 33.11
CA PHE A 114 9.72 -4.33 34.36
C PHE A 114 11.02 -3.54 34.29
N THR A 115 11.29 -2.79 35.35
CA THR A 115 12.52 -2.04 35.48
C THR A 115 13.62 -2.92 36.06
N ASN A 116 14.81 -2.87 35.47
CA ASN A 116 16.01 -3.36 36.13
C ASN A 116 17.02 -2.23 36.32
N ASP A 117 17.80 -2.33 37.41
CA ASP A 117 19.07 -1.63 37.45
C ASP A 117 19.95 -2.20 36.33
N SER A 118 20.36 -1.34 35.39
CA SER A 118 21.27 -1.73 34.30
C SER A 118 22.68 -2.01 34.85
N GLY A 119 22.94 -1.62 36.10
CA GLY A 119 24.18 -1.81 36.82
C GLY A 119 25.03 -0.55 36.78
N GLY A 120 26.34 -0.74 36.62
CA GLY A 120 27.27 0.38 36.67
C GLY A 120 28.41 0.26 35.68
N ILE A 121 28.95 1.41 35.31
CA ILE A 121 30.16 1.51 34.49
C ILE A 121 31.28 2.12 35.32
N LYS A 122 32.42 1.43 35.36
CA LYS A 122 33.68 1.90 35.93
C LYS A 122 34.51 2.47 34.80
N VAL A 123 34.82 3.76 34.85
CA VAL A 123 35.59 4.46 33.82
C VAL A 123 36.96 4.81 34.35
N GLU A 124 38.01 4.41 33.62
CA GLU A 124 39.39 4.82 33.89
C GLU A 124 39.58 6.29 33.50
N LEU A 125 39.97 7.13 34.46
CA LEU A 125 40.27 8.53 34.19
C LEU A 125 41.63 8.67 33.51
N PRO A 126 41.79 9.62 32.58
CA PRO A 126 43.06 9.89 31.94
C PRO A 126 44.11 10.34 32.98
N SER A 127 45.30 9.76 32.90
CA SER A 127 46.45 10.13 33.73
C SER A 127 47.09 11.43 33.21
N VAL A 128 46.44 12.57 33.46
CA VAL A 128 46.94 13.86 32.96
C VAL A 128 47.77 14.56 34.02
N LYS A 129 49.05 14.81 33.72
CA LYS A 129 49.93 15.64 34.53
C LYS A 129 49.89 17.07 33.98
N GLU A 130 49.77 18.06 34.87
CA GLU A 130 50.04 19.50 34.69
C GLU A 130 48.88 20.51 34.47
N ASN A 131 47.59 20.15 34.37
CA ASN A 131 46.48 21.15 34.27
C ASN A 131 45.15 20.65 34.86
N THR A 132 44.26 21.56 35.31
CA THR A 132 42.87 21.22 35.71
C THR A 132 42.00 20.91 34.49
N TRP A 133 41.35 19.75 34.48
CA TRP A 133 40.49 19.31 33.37
C TRP A 133 39.08 18.97 33.86
N VAL A 134 38.10 19.35 33.05
CA VAL A 134 36.71 18.92 33.21
C VAL A 134 36.48 17.77 32.23
N THR A 135 36.09 16.63 32.76
CA THR A 135 35.70 15.45 31.96
C THR A 135 34.19 15.28 32.08
N SER A 136 33.46 15.56 31.01
CA SER A 136 32.03 15.26 30.94
C SER A 136 31.81 13.88 30.36
N ILE A 137 31.06 13.05 31.07
CA ILE A 137 30.65 11.73 30.64
C ILE A 137 29.14 11.76 30.51
N LYS A 138 28.67 11.79 29.27
CA LYS A 138 27.25 11.77 28.95
C LYS A 138 26.86 10.35 28.56
N ILE A 139 26.03 9.72 29.37
CA ILE A 139 25.43 8.43 29.04
C ILE A 139 24.03 8.72 28.51
N SER A 140 23.81 8.39 27.24
CA SER A 140 22.51 8.58 26.60
C SER A 140 22.14 7.38 25.77
N ASN A 141 20.88 7.35 25.38
CA ASN A 141 20.42 6.39 24.40
C ASN A 141 20.93 6.76 23.00
N GLU A 142 21.17 5.77 22.15
CA GLU A 142 21.40 5.95 20.73
C GLU A 142 20.15 5.53 19.96
N THR A 143 19.22 6.45 19.75
CA THR A 143 17.96 6.20 19.00
C THR A 143 18.03 6.65 17.54
N GLY A 144 19.07 7.41 17.16
CA GLY A 144 19.13 8.13 15.88
C GLY A 144 18.30 9.42 15.86
N LEU A 145 17.63 9.76 16.98
CA LEU A 145 16.87 11.00 17.17
C LEU A 145 17.67 12.02 17.98
N PRO A 146 17.29 13.31 17.97
CA PRO A 146 17.77 14.26 18.95
C PRO A 146 17.54 13.75 20.38
N ASP A 147 18.46 14.05 21.29
CA ASP A 147 18.38 13.59 22.69
C ASP A 147 17.03 14.00 23.31
N SER A 148 16.34 13.05 23.94
CA SER A 148 15.11 13.35 24.68
C SER A 148 15.40 14.20 25.91
N TYR A 149 14.44 15.02 26.33
CA TYR A 149 14.58 15.84 27.53
C TYR A 149 14.65 15.00 28.82
N LYS A 150 14.27 13.72 28.76
CA LYS A 150 14.19 12.80 29.90
C LYS A 150 15.40 11.88 30.10
N GLN A 151 16.19 11.57 29.07
CA GLN A 151 17.14 10.45 29.13
C GLN A 151 18.62 10.81 28.97
N VAL A 152 18.98 12.08 29.08
CA VAL A 152 20.39 12.44 29.17
C VAL A 152 20.84 12.31 30.63
N LEU A 153 21.45 11.18 31.00
CA LEU A 153 22.30 11.17 32.18
C LEU A 153 23.60 11.90 31.81
N ASP A 154 23.59 13.23 31.94
CA ASP A 154 24.81 14.01 31.85
C ASP A 154 25.47 14.00 33.23
N THR A 155 26.62 13.32 33.35
CA THR A 155 27.41 13.36 34.57
C THR A 155 28.73 14.05 34.25
N HIS A 156 28.96 15.17 34.93
CA HIS A 156 30.23 15.87 34.82
C HIS A 156 31.15 15.40 35.94
N VAL A 157 32.40 15.10 35.58
CA VAL A 157 33.49 14.81 36.51
C VAL A 157 34.51 15.93 36.37
N VAL A 158 34.87 16.56 37.48
CA VAL A 158 35.95 17.55 37.49
C VAL A 158 37.19 16.89 38.03
N ASN A 159 38.15 16.59 37.15
CA ASN A 159 39.42 16.02 37.56
C ASN A 159 40.41 17.14 37.86
N ILE A 160 40.65 17.38 39.14
CA ILE A 160 41.64 18.35 39.63
C ILE A 160 42.92 17.59 39.96
N PRO A 161 44.08 17.92 39.36
CA PRO A 161 45.32 17.14 39.42
C PRO A 161 45.85 16.73 40.79
N LEU A 162 45.46 17.42 41.88
CA LEU A 162 46.05 17.26 43.22
C LEU A 162 45.03 17.28 44.38
N SER A 163 43.72 17.20 44.12
CA SER A 163 42.74 16.92 45.19
C SER A 163 42.50 15.42 45.26
N ASP A 164 42.84 14.81 46.40
CA ASP A 164 42.52 13.42 46.69
C ASP A 164 41.38 13.40 47.72
N PRO A 165 40.14 12.99 47.35
CA PRO A 165 39.66 12.53 46.05
C PRO A 165 39.23 13.65 45.07
N PRO A 166 39.07 13.36 43.75
CA PRO A 166 38.54 14.30 42.76
C PRO A 166 37.09 14.74 43.08
N ILE A 167 36.72 15.95 42.65
CA ILE A 167 35.41 16.53 42.94
C ILE A 167 34.35 15.96 41.98
N MET A 168 33.30 15.36 42.54
CA MET A 168 32.23 14.71 41.79
C MET A 168 30.90 15.45 42.04
N PRO A 169 30.50 16.34 41.11
CA PRO A 169 29.31 17.16 41.21
C PRO A 169 28.01 16.38 41.44
N ASN A 170 27.85 15.22 40.79
CA ASN A 170 26.57 14.48 40.78
C ASN A 170 26.75 12.99 40.47
N ARG A 171 25.93 12.14 41.09
CA ARG A 171 25.58 10.76 40.68
C ARG A 171 26.72 9.76 40.40
N SER A 172 27.89 9.93 40.99
CA SER A 172 28.92 8.87 41.04
C SER A 172 28.68 7.96 42.25
N MET A 173 28.96 6.67 42.09
CA MET A 173 28.90 5.68 43.19
C MET A 173 30.20 5.65 44.02
N GLY A 174 31.23 6.39 43.60
CA GLY A 174 32.48 6.53 44.33
C GLY A 174 33.71 6.64 43.43
N PHE A 175 34.80 7.08 44.06
CA PHE A 175 36.16 7.10 43.52
C PHE A 175 36.92 5.87 43.99
N MET A 176 37.71 5.25 43.12
CA MET A 176 38.62 4.17 43.49
C MET A 176 39.97 4.36 42.83
N GLU A 177 41.04 4.07 43.57
CA GLU A 177 42.40 3.98 43.03
C GLU A 177 42.90 2.55 43.19
N GLU A 178 43.28 1.92 42.07
CA GLU A 178 43.74 0.54 42.00
C GLU A 178 44.97 0.50 41.08
N ASP A 179 46.10 -0.05 41.54
CA ASP A 179 47.36 -0.13 40.80
C ASP A 179 47.85 1.21 40.21
N GLY A 180 47.64 2.33 40.90
CA GLY A 180 48.02 3.68 40.46
C GLY A 180 47.14 4.26 39.33
N LYS A 181 46.04 3.57 39.00
CA LYS A 181 45.00 4.03 38.09
C LYS A 181 43.79 4.54 38.86
N LYS A 182 43.21 5.62 38.38
CA LYS A 182 42.06 6.29 38.98
C LYS A 182 40.78 5.94 38.23
N PHE A 183 39.77 5.46 38.95
CA PHE A 183 38.49 5.03 38.38
C PHE A 183 37.32 5.78 39.02
N ILE A 184 36.27 5.99 38.23
CA ILE A 184 34.99 6.48 38.71
C ILE A 184 33.88 5.51 38.32
N ASN A 185 33.02 5.22 39.28
CA ASN A 185 31.85 4.38 39.09
C ASN A 185 30.60 5.23 38.85
N PHE A 186 29.84 4.91 37.80
CA PHE A 186 28.55 5.53 37.48
C PHE A 186 27.46 4.48 37.48
N THR A 187 26.26 4.85 37.93
CA THR A 187 25.07 4.04 37.66
C THR A 187 24.66 4.22 36.20
N LEU A 188 24.28 3.11 35.57
CA LEU A 188 23.64 3.17 34.26
C LEU A 188 22.17 3.57 34.41
N PRO A 189 21.57 4.23 33.41
CA PRO A 189 20.14 4.52 33.41
C PRO A 189 19.30 3.25 33.61
N THR A 190 18.19 3.38 34.33
CA THR A 190 17.18 2.32 34.45
C THR A 190 16.63 1.96 33.08
N ASN A 191 16.62 0.67 32.77
CA ASN A 191 16.07 0.15 31.52
C ASN A 191 14.71 -0.51 31.77
N TYR A 192 13.81 -0.37 30.80
CA TYR A 192 12.46 -0.94 30.83
C TYR A 192 12.39 -2.14 29.90
N ASN A 193 12.15 -3.31 30.48
CA ASN A 193 12.11 -4.57 29.77
C ASN A 193 10.68 -5.09 29.68
N LEU A 194 10.17 -5.22 28.46
CA LEU A 194 8.84 -5.75 28.23
C LEU A 194 8.85 -7.26 28.48
N LEU A 195 8.04 -7.71 29.45
CA LEU A 195 7.81 -9.12 29.71
C LEU A 195 6.48 -9.55 29.09
N VAL A 196 6.50 -10.67 28.38
CA VAL A 196 5.32 -11.23 27.72
C VAL A 196 5.18 -12.70 28.10
N ALA A 197 3.95 -13.17 28.27
CA ALA A 197 3.64 -14.56 28.51
C ALA A 197 2.93 -15.18 27.32
N VAL A 198 3.29 -16.43 27.01
CA VAL A 198 2.72 -17.22 25.92
C VAL A 198 2.47 -18.66 26.40
N ASP A 199 1.67 -19.40 25.64
CA ASP A 199 1.60 -20.85 25.76
C ASP A 199 2.75 -21.45 24.91
N PRO A 200 3.80 -22.03 25.51
CA PRO A 200 4.96 -22.51 24.76
C PRO A 200 4.61 -23.58 23.73
N GLU A 201 3.72 -24.52 24.04
CA GLU A 201 3.37 -25.61 23.12
C GLU A 201 2.61 -25.10 21.88
N GLN A 202 1.74 -24.11 22.09
CA GLN A 202 0.98 -23.51 21.01
C GLN A 202 1.83 -22.53 20.20
N GLU A 203 2.76 -21.84 20.86
CA GLU A 203 3.70 -20.95 20.21
C GLU A 203 4.70 -21.69 19.34
N ASP A 204 5.16 -22.88 19.76
CA ASP A 204 6.03 -23.77 18.99
C ASP A 204 5.39 -24.18 17.66
N LYS A 205 4.10 -24.51 17.70
CA LYS A 205 3.32 -24.88 16.49
C LYS A 205 3.12 -23.68 15.56
N LEU A 206 3.08 -22.47 16.12
CA LEU A 206 2.86 -21.25 15.35
C LEU A 206 4.14 -20.72 14.69
N THR A 207 5.21 -20.59 15.48
CA THR A 207 6.46 -19.91 15.11
C THR A 207 7.50 -20.84 14.49
N ALA A 208 7.27 -22.16 14.54
CA ALA A 208 8.23 -23.20 14.16
C ALA A 208 9.58 -23.13 14.93
N GLN A 209 9.63 -22.37 16.03
CA GLN A 209 10.75 -22.30 16.97
C GLN A 209 10.36 -22.94 18.29
N LYS A 210 11.24 -23.76 18.86
CA LYS A 210 10.99 -24.40 20.16
C LYS A 210 11.25 -23.42 21.31
N MET A 211 10.19 -23.05 22.00
CA MET A 211 10.16 -22.29 23.24
C MET A 211 10.40 -23.26 24.40
N ASN A 212 11.67 -23.58 24.68
CA ASN A 212 12.06 -24.50 25.75
C ASN A 212 11.90 -23.88 27.17
N ILE A 213 10.72 -23.33 27.48
CA ILE A 213 10.39 -22.78 28.79
C ILE A 213 9.91 -23.93 29.66
N THR A 214 10.75 -24.43 30.57
CA THR A 214 10.38 -25.54 31.45
C THR A 214 9.66 -25.02 32.69
N ASP A 215 8.49 -25.57 33.01
CA ASP A 215 7.77 -25.35 34.27
C ASP A 215 8.54 -26.02 35.43
N ARG A 216 9.64 -25.40 35.87
CA ARG A 216 10.24 -25.72 37.17
C ARG A 216 9.60 -24.86 38.25
N LEU A 217 8.29 -25.02 38.42
CA LEU A 217 7.68 -24.67 39.70
C LEU A 217 8.29 -25.63 40.72
N GLY A 218 9.12 -25.11 41.63
CA GLY A 218 9.42 -25.84 42.85
C GLY A 218 8.10 -26.22 43.47
N THR A 219 7.81 -27.52 43.54
CA THR A 219 6.56 -28.09 44.08
C THR A 219 6.38 -27.86 45.59
N GLU A 220 7.15 -26.96 46.18
CA GLU A 220 6.98 -26.56 47.57
C GLU A 220 6.13 -25.31 47.63
N LYS A 221 4.89 -25.47 48.11
CA LYS A 221 4.12 -24.41 48.79
C LYS A 221 4.88 -23.96 50.05
N SER A 222 6.11 -23.47 49.92
CA SER A 222 6.76 -22.71 50.97
C SER A 222 6.12 -21.33 50.95
N THR A 223 5.27 -21.07 51.94
CA THR A 223 4.60 -19.76 52.13
C THR A 223 5.57 -18.62 52.45
N LYS A 224 6.88 -18.90 52.55
CA LYS A 224 7.93 -17.94 52.95
C LYS A 224 8.84 -17.46 51.82
N LEU A 225 8.84 -18.09 50.64
CA LEU A 225 9.71 -17.70 49.52
C LEU A 225 8.89 -17.19 48.33
N PRO A 226 9.39 -16.18 47.60
CA PRO A 226 8.74 -15.68 46.39
C PRO A 226 8.73 -16.75 45.28
N PRO A 227 7.70 -16.83 44.43
CA PRO A 227 7.67 -17.77 43.31
C PRO A 227 8.76 -17.42 42.29
N SER A 228 9.36 -18.44 41.66
CA SER A 228 10.33 -18.24 40.58
C SER A 228 9.67 -18.36 39.21
N ILE A 229 9.84 -17.35 38.35
CA ILE A 229 9.27 -17.29 37.00
C ILE A 229 10.38 -17.55 35.96
N PRO A 230 10.25 -18.59 35.11
CA PRO A 230 11.23 -18.87 34.08
C PRO A 230 11.15 -17.84 32.94
N LEU A 231 12.29 -17.29 32.56
CA LEU A 231 12.42 -16.34 31.46
C LEU A 231 13.25 -16.93 30.32
N LEU A 232 12.78 -16.69 29.10
CA LEU A 232 13.53 -16.85 27.86
C LEU A 232 13.87 -15.45 27.33
N ILE A 233 15.16 -15.10 27.30
CA ILE A 233 15.60 -13.73 26.96
C ILE A 233 15.68 -13.56 25.44
N ASN A 234 15.22 -12.42 24.93
CA ASN A 234 15.35 -12.08 23.51
C ASN A 234 16.76 -11.54 23.22
N GLU A 235 17.53 -12.25 22.40
CA GLU A 235 18.89 -11.85 21.99
C GLU A 235 18.87 -10.62 21.07
N ASP A 236 17.77 -10.37 20.38
CA ASP A 236 17.63 -9.21 19.50
C ASP A 236 17.12 -7.96 20.24
N SER A 237 16.74 -8.07 21.51
CA SER A 237 16.28 -6.94 22.34
C SER A 237 17.48 -6.20 22.93
N ASP A 238 18.29 -5.59 22.07
CA ASP A 238 19.45 -4.79 22.48
C ASP A 238 19.02 -3.60 23.37
N VAL A 239 19.83 -3.33 24.39
CA VAL A 239 19.71 -2.13 25.23
C VAL A 239 20.59 -1.06 24.59
N SER A 240 20.01 -0.27 23.68
CA SER A 240 20.76 0.77 22.96
C SER A 240 21.25 1.82 23.94
N MET A 241 22.57 1.90 24.13
CA MET A 241 23.17 2.85 25.06
C MET A 241 24.57 3.23 24.59
N GLN A 242 24.87 4.52 24.64
CA GLN A 242 26.18 5.05 24.32
C GLN A 242 26.71 5.89 25.49
N ALA A 243 28.02 5.85 25.67
CA ALA A 243 28.75 6.79 26.51
C ALA A 243 29.53 7.76 25.61
N LEU A 244 29.26 9.05 25.75
CA LEU A 244 30.02 10.13 25.14
C LEU A 244 30.99 10.70 26.18
N PHE A 245 32.27 10.55 25.91
CA PHE A 245 33.36 11.05 26.73
C PHE A 245 33.91 12.33 26.13
N GLU A 246 33.89 13.41 26.90
CA GLU A 246 34.37 14.72 26.48
C GLU A 246 35.32 15.31 27.52
N VAL A 247 36.56 15.59 27.11
CA VAL A 247 37.58 16.20 27.99
C VAL A 247 37.84 17.64 27.57
N ARG A 248 37.81 18.53 28.55
CA ARG A 248 37.87 19.98 28.38
C ARG A 248 38.90 20.56 29.33
N LYS A 249 39.67 21.53 28.85
CA LYS A 249 40.55 22.30 29.74
C LYS A 249 39.67 23.23 30.56
N SER A 250 39.83 23.22 31.87
CA SER A 250 39.16 24.16 32.76
C SER A 250 39.62 25.59 32.45
N THR A 251 38.68 26.54 32.38
CA THR A 251 38.99 27.98 32.31
C THR A 251 39.48 28.54 33.64
N LYS A 252 39.31 27.76 34.71
CA LYS A 252 39.68 28.08 36.08
C LYS A 252 40.91 27.31 36.53
N SER A 253 41.73 27.97 37.33
CA SER A 253 42.87 27.37 38.03
C SER A 253 42.43 26.42 39.14
N GLU A 254 43.34 25.56 39.59
CA GLU A 254 43.12 24.63 40.70
C GLU A 254 42.66 25.33 41.99
N GLU A 255 43.27 26.47 42.34
CA GLU A 255 42.94 27.19 43.58
C GLU A 255 41.57 27.87 43.52
N GLU A 256 41.15 28.37 42.35
CA GLU A 256 39.79 28.88 42.15
C GLU A 256 38.75 27.78 42.36
N TRP A 257 39.03 26.56 41.87
CA TRP A 257 38.17 25.39 42.09
C TRP A 257 38.09 25.00 43.57
N LYS A 258 39.22 24.95 44.28
CA LYS A 258 39.26 24.64 45.71
C LYS A 258 38.53 25.68 46.55
N GLN A 259 38.70 26.97 46.24
CA GLN A 259 38.05 28.06 46.97
C GLN A 259 36.53 28.03 46.78
N GLN A 260 36.06 27.81 45.55
CA GLN A 260 34.64 27.73 45.27
C GLN A 260 34.00 26.53 45.97
N PHE A 261 34.65 25.36 45.93
CA PHE A 261 34.14 24.15 46.59
C PHE A 261 33.98 24.32 48.10
N ARG A 262 34.93 25.01 48.77
CA ARG A 262 34.83 25.32 50.20
C ARG A 262 33.64 26.23 50.55
N GLN A 263 33.13 26.99 49.58
CA GLN A 263 32.01 27.91 49.77
C GLN A 263 30.65 27.33 49.36
N MET A 264 30.65 26.22 48.61
CA MET A 264 29.42 25.59 48.15
C MET A 264 28.66 24.95 49.31
N LYS A 265 27.35 25.18 49.34
CA LYS A 265 26.46 24.55 50.34
C LYS A 265 25.89 23.22 49.84
N ASP A 266 25.84 23.03 48.52
CA ASP A 266 25.31 21.85 47.86
C ASP A 266 26.12 21.55 46.58
N LEU A 267 26.31 20.26 46.29
CA LEU A 267 26.96 19.76 45.09
C LEU A 267 26.22 20.14 43.80
N SER A 268 24.93 20.47 43.87
CA SER A 268 24.16 21.02 42.73
C SER A 268 24.66 22.39 42.24
N GLU A 269 25.36 23.16 43.10
CA GLU A 269 25.99 24.45 42.73
C GLU A 269 27.20 24.26 41.81
N VAL A 270 27.81 23.07 41.80
CA VAL A 270 28.94 22.74 40.93
C VAL A 270 28.52 22.75 39.45
N ASN A 271 27.31 22.30 39.11
CA ASN A 271 26.84 22.30 37.72
C ASN A 271 26.72 23.72 37.15
N LYS A 272 26.23 24.67 37.95
CA LYS A 272 26.16 26.10 37.56
C LYS A 272 27.54 26.69 37.31
N PHE A 273 28.52 26.27 38.11
CA PHE A 273 29.90 26.70 37.96
C PHE A 273 30.58 26.06 36.72
N LEU A 274 30.18 24.84 36.35
CA LEU A 274 30.66 24.13 35.16
C LEU A 274 30.12 24.67 33.83
N GLU A 275 28.99 25.38 33.82
CA GLU A 275 28.38 25.90 32.59
C GLU A 275 29.34 26.73 31.73
N HIS A 276 30.30 27.43 32.33
CA HIS A 276 31.30 28.20 31.60
C HIS A 276 32.31 27.29 30.88
N ASP A 277 32.76 26.21 31.53
CA ASP A 277 33.71 25.26 30.96
C ASP A 277 33.05 24.37 29.90
N LEU A 278 31.77 24.02 30.08
CA LEU A 278 30.98 23.23 29.12
C LEU A 278 30.73 23.96 27.79
N LYS A 279 30.83 25.30 27.75
CA LYS A 279 30.70 26.11 26.52
C LYS A 279 31.92 26.04 25.60
N ASN A 280 33.10 25.69 26.13
CA ASN A 280 34.30 25.55 25.31
C ASN A 280 34.18 24.31 24.39
N PRO A 281 34.91 24.21 23.28
CA PRO A 281 34.98 22.97 22.51
C PRO A 281 35.81 21.89 23.24
N PRO A 282 35.46 20.59 23.11
CA PRO A 282 36.20 19.53 23.79
C PRO A 282 37.51 19.26 23.05
N ILE A 283 38.55 18.94 23.82
CA ILE A 283 39.89 18.61 23.29
C ILE A 283 39.95 17.12 22.92
N LEU A 284 39.23 16.28 23.67
CA LEU A 284 38.97 14.88 23.32
C LEU A 284 37.47 14.65 23.31
N LYS A 285 36.98 13.98 22.26
CA LYS A 285 35.58 13.57 22.13
C LYS A 285 35.53 12.15 21.58
N GLU A 286 35.18 11.20 22.43
CA GLU A 286 35.09 9.78 22.08
C GLU A 286 33.71 9.22 22.40
N LYS A 287 33.21 8.34 21.53
CA LYS A 287 31.92 7.67 21.70
C LYS A 287 32.15 6.19 21.86
N PHE A 288 31.52 5.61 22.88
CA PHE A 288 31.57 4.19 23.17
C PHE A 288 30.16 3.62 23.11
N ASP A 289 29.96 2.61 22.27
CA ASP A 289 28.72 1.85 22.21
C ASP A 289 28.74 0.79 23.31
N LEU A 290 27.82 0.91 24.26
CA LEU A 290 27.68 -0.01 25.40
C LEU A 290 26.70 -1.15 25.09
N SER A 291 25.97 -1.07 23.98
CA SER A 291 24.78 -1.89 23.73
C SER A 291 25.07 -3.39 23.70
N LYS A 292 26.23 -3.79 23.16
CA LYS A 292 26.62 -5.21 23.00
C LYS A 292 26.85 -5.94 24.32
N GLU A 293 27.21 -5.22 25.38
CA GLU A 293 27.56 -5.81 26.68
C GLU A 293 26.38 -5.81 27.66
N LEU A 294 25.30 -5.09 27.32
CA LEU A 294 24.08 -4.97 28.11
C LEU A 294 23.05 -6.00 27.64
N GLN A 295 22.37 -6.64 28.61
CA GLN A 295 21.31 -7.61 28.32
C GLN A 295 20.07 -7.31 29.17
N PRO A 296 18.85 -7.49 28.63
CA PRO A 296 17.63 -7.40 29.41
C PRO A 296 17.61 -8.35 30.61
N PHE A 297 16.99 -7.91 31.72
CA PHE A 297 16.87 -8.68 32.97
C PHE A 297 18.21 -9.14 33.57
N ARG A 298 19.34 -8.56 33.13
CA ARG A 298 20.68 -8.81 33.69
C ARG A 298 21.34 -7.50 34.06
N ILE A 299 21.78 -7.42 35.31
CA ILE A 299 22.63 -6.32 35.78
C ILE A 299 24.03 -6.55 35.21
N SER A 300 24.59 -5.54 34.56
CA SER A 300 25.95 -5.62 34.00
C SER A 300 26.89 -4.65 34.70
N ARG A 301 28.14 -5.08 34.90
CA ARG A 301 29.25 -4.19 35.28
C ARG A 301 30.20 -4.10 34.12
N LEU A 302 30.42 -2.86 33.68
CA LEU A 302 31.28 -2.55 32.55
C LEU A 302 32.50 -1.80 33.05
N ASP A 303 33.67 -2.25 32.66
CA ASP A 303 34.94 -1.58 32.89
C ASP A 303 35.38 -0.97 31.56
N LEU A 304 35.50 0.36 31.51
CA LEU A 304 35.97 1.12 30.36
C LEU A 304 37.37 1.67 30.63
N ASP A 305 38.35 1.17 29.87
CA ASP A 305 39.74 1.65 29.97
C ASP A 305 39.98 2.93 29.12
N GLN A 306 41.15 3.56 29.31
CA GLN A 306 41.54 4.76 28.53
C GLN A 306 41.72 4.50 27.03
N LYS A 307 41.82 3.25 26.59
CA LYS A 307 41.98 2.87 25.18
C LYS A 307 40.64 2.56 24.52
N GLY A 308 39.53 2.66 25.26
CA GLY A 308 38.19 2.37 24.78
C GLY A 308 37.83 0.89 24.80
N ASN A 309 38.61 0.03 25.47
CA ASN A 309 38.25 -1.37 25.63
C ASN A 309 37.22 -1.51 26.73
N LEU A 310 36.11 -2.18 26.40
CA LEU A 310 35.02 -2.48 27.32
C LEU A 310 35.17 -3.93 27.80
N GLN A 311 35.22 -4.15 29.11
CA GLN A 311 35.28 -5.49 29.71
C GLN A 311 34.14 -5.69 30.71
N LYS A 312 33.67 -6.94 30.84
CA LYS A 312 32.61 -7.32 31.78
C LYS A 312 33.21 -7.93 33.04
N THR A 313 32.89 -7.37 34.20
CA THR A 313 33.49 -7.77 35.50
C THR A 313 32.42 -8.31 36.47
N PHE A 314 32.79 -9.25 37.36
CA PHE A 314 31.90 -9.88 38.37
C PHE A 314 32.15 -9.30 39.79
N GLY A 315 31.11 -9.06 40.60
CA GLY A 315 31.22 -8.64 42.02
C GLY A 315 30.62 -7.25 42.32
N GLY A 316 29.84 -7.15 43.41
CA GLY A 316 28.78 -6.16 43.75
C GLY A 316 29.08 -4.65 43.86
N ILE A 317 28.09 -3.86 43.46
CA ILE A 317 27.68 -2.51 43.88
C ILE A 317 26.14 -2.64 43.95
N ASN A 318 25.58 -2.39 45.13
CA ASN A 318 24.20 -2.69 45.52
C ASN A 318 23.18 -2.46 44.40
N SER A 319 22.70 -3.54 43.80
CA SER A 319 21.71 -3.52 42.71
C SER A 319 20.71 -4.63 43.00
N SER A 320 19.50 -4.23 43.40
CA SER A 320 18.36 -5.13 43.56
C SER A 320 17.45 -5.00 42.34
N LEU A 321 17.01 -6.14 41.80
CA LEU A 321 15.87 -6.17 40.88
C LEU A 321 14.61 -6.01 41.72
N ASP A 322 13.99 -4.84 41.68
CA ASP A 322 12.66 -4.64 42.25
C ASP A 322 11.61 -5.22 41.31
N THR A 323 11.18 -6.45 41.58
CA THR A 323 10.13 -7.14 40.80
C THR A 323 8.72 -6.82 41.28
N SER A 324 8.60 -6.01 42.34
CA SER A 324 7.30 -5.60 42.89
C SER A 324 6.66 -4.48 42.08
N VAL A 325 7.44 -3.79 41.24
CA VAL A 325 6.98 -2.67 40.41
C VAL A 325 7.07 -3.03 38.94
N TYR A 326 6.00 -2.76 38.21
CA TYR A 326 5.99 -2.79 36.75
C TYR A 326 5.17 -1.63 36.20
N TYR A 327 5.35 -1.33 34.91
CA TYR A 327 4.69 -0.22 34.25
C TYR A 327 3.84 -0.74 33.10
N LEU A 328 2.62 -0.23 33.01
CA LEU A 328 1.76 -0.38 31.84
C LEU A 328 1.78 0.92 31.05
N THR A 329 1.41 0.84 29.79
CA THR A 329 1.29 2.03 28.95
C THR A 329 0.07 1.94 28.06
N ASP A 330 -0.41 3.09 27.59
CA ASP A 330 -1.50 3.16 26.64
C ASP A 330 -1.00 2.90 25.21
N ARG A 331 -1.94 2.59 24.32
CA ARG A 331 -1.69 2.54 22.88
C ARG A 331 -1.48 3.95 22.32
N LEU A 332 -0.77 4.02 21.19
CA LEU A 332 -0.68 5.25 20.42
C LEU A 332 -2.04 5.60 19.80
N ASN A 333 -2.31 6.90 19.69
CA ASN A 333 -3.50 7.42 19.06
C ASN A 333 -3.11 8.24 17.84
N TYR A 334 -3.84 8.10 16.72
CA TYR A 334 -3.52 8.84 15.51
C TYR A 334 -4.77 9.50 14.92
N GLU A 335 -4.52 10.57 14.18
CA GLU A 335 -5.51 11.24 13.35
C GLU A 335 -5.14 11.07 11.88
N GLU A 336 -6.14 10.85 11.01
CA GLU A 336 -5.91 10.75 9.56
C GLU A 336 -5.49 12.12 9.00
N ALA A 337 -4.50 12.11 8.13
CA ALA A 337 -4.02 13.33 7.50
C ALA A 337 -5.09 13.99 6.60
N GLY A 338 -5.04 15.33 6.52
CA GLY A 338 -5.86 16.10 5.59
C GLY A 338 -5.51 15.81 4.12
N LYS A 339 -6.41 16.16 3.20
CA LYS A 339 -6.13 16.02 1.77
C LYS A 339 -4.97 16.94 1.35
N GLY A 340 -3.90 16.35 0.83
CA GLY A 340 -2.73 17.07 0.29
C GLY A 340 -1.51 17.09 1.20
N GLU A 341 -1.61 16.49 2.40
CA GLU A 341 -0.48 16.28 3.30
C GLU A 341 0.51 15.24 2.74
N ASN A 342 1.76 15.33 3.18
CA ASN A 342 2.85 14.42 2.83
C ASN A 342 3.02 13.25 3.82
N TYR A 343 2.08 13.08 4.75
CA TYR A 343 2.00 11.97 5.69
C TYR A 343 0.59 11.35 5.64
N ASP A 344 0.46 10.10 6.09
CA ASP A 344 -0.81 9.37 6.15
C ASP A 344 -1.52 9.58 7.49
N PHE A 345 -0.75 9.60 8.59
CA PHE A 345 -1.27 9.74 9.95
C PHE A 345 -0.47 10.74 10.77
N LEU A 346 -1.16 11.49 11.63
CA LEU A 346 -0.56 12.35 12.65
C LEU A 346 -0.70 11.65 14.01
N LEU A 347 0.41 11.40 14.70
CA LEU A 347 0.38 10.90 16.07
C LEU A 347 -0.18 11.98 17.00
N LYS A 348 -1.15 11.62 17.85
CA LYS A 348 -1.81 12.48 18.83
C LYS A 348 -1.37 12.11 20.24
N PRO A 349 -0.49 12.91 20.86
CA PRO A 349 -0.15 12.73 22.26
C PRO A 349 -1.39 12.84 23.16
N LYS A 350 -1.47 11.99 24.18
CA LYS A 350 -2.48 12.04 25.23
C LYS A 350 -1.85 12.71 26.45
N ASP A 351 -2.49 13.77 26.95
CA ASP A 351 -1.98 14.57 28.08
C ASP A 351 -0.52 15.04 27.89
N GLY A 352 -0.17 15.41 26.65
CA GLY A 352 1.17 15.90 26.30
C GLY A 352 2.26 14.82 26.20
N LYS A 353 1.91 13.53 26.28
CA LYS A 353 2.84 12.38 26.15
C LYS A 353 2.39 11.44 25.04
N TYR A 354 3.32 10.77 24.35
CA TYR A 354 2.93 9.74 23.37
C TYR A 354 2.25 8.56 24.05
N ARG A 355 2.82 8.11 25.17
CA ARG A 355 2.44 6.91 25.90
C ARG A 355 2.56 7.17 27.41
N PRO A 356 1.47 7.52 28.12
CA PRO A 356 1.55 7.68 29.57
C PRO A 356 1.95 6.36 30.24
N LEU A 357 2.83 6.44 31.25
CA LEU A 357 3.24 5.28 32.05
C LEU A 357 2.38 5.19 33.30
N ILE A 358 1.78 4.03 33.51
CA ILE A 358 0.96 3.70 34.67
C ILE A 358 1.78 2.74 35.54
N LYS A 359 2.29 3.25 36.66
CA LYS A 359 2.99 2.43 37.66
C LYS A 359 1.99 1.47 38.33
N LYS A 360 2.35 0.20 38.41
CA LYS A 360 1.63 -0.84 39.14
C LYS A 360 2.55 -1.45 40.18
N GLU A 361 2.01 -1.70 41.36
CA GLU A 361 2.71 -2.32 42.47
C GLU A 361 2.02 -3.64 42.81
N MET A 362 2.83 -4.67 42.99
CA MET A 362 2.40 -6.00 43.38
C MET A 362 2.45 -6.16 44.89
N ALA A 363 1.53 -6.95 45.45
CA ALA A 363 1.59 -7.31 46.85
C ALA A 363 2.90 -8.06 47.13
N VAL A 364 3.64 -7.55 48.10
CA VAL A 364 4.90 -8.12 48.57
C VAL A 364 4.59 -9.28 49.53
N ARG A 365 5.26 -10.43 49.38
CA ARG A 365 5.07 -11.59 50.29
C ARG A 365 6.17 -11.64 51.34
N GLY A 366 5.85 -11.15 52.54
CA GLY A 366 6.60 -11.32 53.78
C GLY A 366 6.54 -10.07 54.69
N GLY A 367 7.41 -9.94 55.69
CA GLY A 367 7.51 -8.79 56.62
C GLY A 367 8.91 -8.17 56.79
N LEU A 368 9.80 -8.24 55.80
CA LEU A 368 11.15 -7.66 55.77
C LEU A 368 11.31 -6.60 54.64
N PRO A 369 12.27 -5.66 54.75
CA PRO A 369 12.42 -4.52 53.81
C PRO A 369 12.94 -4.86 52.40
N GLU A 370 13.34 -6.10 52.13
CA GLU A 370 13.97 -6.57 50.88
C GLU A 370 13.06 -7.51 50.05
N GLU A 371 11.74 -7.40 50.20
CA GLU A 371 10.85 -8.45 49.70
C GLU A 371 10.39 -8.23 48.26
N ARG A 372 10.64 -9.25 47.44
CA ARG A 372 10.27 -9.31 46.01
C ARG A 372 8.93 -10.02 45.85
N SER A 373 8.14 -9.62 44.85
CA SER A 373 6.89 -10.31 44.53
C SER A 373 7.12 -11.67 43.87
N PHE A 374 8.24 -11.83 43.15
CA PHE A 374 8.69 -13.06 42.48
C PHE A 374 10.17 -12.93 42.05
N ASP A 375 10.87 -14.04 41.87
CA ASP A 375 12.25 -14.07 41.33
C ASP A 375 12.26 -14.52 39.86
N TYR A 376 13.16 -13.97 39.04
CA TYR A 376 13.36 -14.42 37.67
C TYR A 376 14.39 -15.55 37.58
N GLN A 377 14.10 -16.59 36.81
CA GLN A 377 15.08 -17.61 36.44
C GLN A 377 15.31 -17.59 34.94
N ILE A 378 16.50 -17.16 34.50
CA ILE A 378 16.86 -17.20 33.08
C ILE A 378 17.11 -18.65 32.69
N THR A 379 16.23 -19.20 31.85
CA THR A 379 16.27 -20.61 31.41
C THR A 379 16.93 -20.79 30.04
N GLY A 380 16.99 -19.73 29.24
CA GLY A 380 17.63 -19.72 27.93
C GLY A 380 17.42 -18.41 27.19
N THR A 381 17.67 -18.44 25.89
CA THR A 381 17.55 -17.31 24.98
C THR A 381 16.79 -17.68 23.71
N TYR A 382 16.25 -16.68 23.00
CA TYR A 382 15.65 -16.81 21.69
C TYR A 382 15.97 -15.59 20.83
N SER A 383 15.97 -15.75 19.50
CA SER A 383 16.05 -14.64 18.55
C SER A 383 14.65 -14.27 18.05
N GLY A 384 14.26 -13.01 18.18
CA GLY A 384 13.03 -12.50 17.58
C GLY A 384 13.08 -12.48 16.06
N LYS A 385 14.28 -12.22 15.47
CA LYS A 385 14.48 -12.20 14.01
C LYS A 385 14.22 -13.55 13.35
N SER A 386 14.41 -14.68 14.05
CA SER A 386 14.08 -16.01 13.51
C SER A 386 12.58 -16.32 13.50
N ILE A 387 11.78 -15.61 14.30
CA ILE A 387 10.33 -15.81 14.44
C ILE A 387 9.56 -14.95 13.42
N GLY A 388 10.11 -13.79 13.03
CA GLY A 388 9.56 -12.90 12.01
C GLY A 388 10.06 -13.22 10.60
N ASN A 389 9.59 -14.32 10.00
CA ASN A 389 10.09 -14.75 8.70
C ASN A 389 9.57 -13.88 7.53
N SER A 390 10.47 -13.04 7.01
CA SER A 390 10.41 -12.30 5.74
C SER A 390 9.51 -11.05 5.66
N ASP A 391 9.93 -10.10 4.81
CA ASP A 391 9.13 -8.94 4.37
C ASP A 391 7.75 -9.34 3.80
N LEU A 392 7.55 -10.63 3.50
CA LEU A 392 6.38 -11.18 2.85
C LEU A 392 5.40 -11.88 3.80
N ASP A 393 5.74 -12.18 5.06
CA ASP A 393 4.73 -12.60 6.04
C ASP A 393 3.93 -11.37 6.47
N PRO A 394 2.61 -11.31 6.15
CA PRO A 394 1.79 -10.16 6.48
C PRO A 394 1.30 -10.18 7.93
N SER A 395 1.62 -11.19 8.74
CA SER A 395 1.08 -11.34 10.08
C SER A 395 1.78 -10.40 11.07
N PRO A 396 1.04 -9.54 11.78
CA PRO A 396 1.63 -8.77 12.87
C PRO A 396 1.90 -9.72 14.05
N LEU A 397 3.14 -10.17 14.17
CA LEU A 397 3.56 -11.04 15.29
C LEU A 397 3.66 -10.28 16.61
N GLY A 398 3.61 -8.94 16.58
CA GLY A 398 3.18 -8.12 17.71
C GLY A 398 4.22 -7.84 18.79
N ILE A 399 5.14 -8.78 19.02
CA ILE A 399 6.01 -8.78 20.21
C ILE A 399 7.44 -9.26 19.98
N TYR A 400 7.74 -10.04 18.93
CA TYR A 400 9.07 -10.67 18.77
C TYR A 400 10.08 -9.79 18.06
N SER A 401 9.66 -9.19 16.96
CA SER A 401 10.46 -8.30 16.12
C SER A 401 9.54 -7.34 15.38
N PHE A 402 10.02 -6.13 15.15
CA PHE A 402 9.33 -5.12 14.35
C PHE A 402 10.12 -4.81 13.08
N SER A 403 9.41 -4.38 12.04
CA SER A 403 10.03 -3.79 10.87
C SER A 403 10.75 -2.49 11.27
N PRO A 404 11.94 -2.21 10.71
CA PRO A 404 12.67 -0.99 11.05
C PRO A 404 11.88 0.27 10.72
N VAL A 405 11.93 1.26 11.62
CA VAL A 405 11.31 2.57 11.44
C VAL A 405 12.37 3.54 10.90
N TYR A 406 12.07 4.27 9.84
CA TYR A 406 13.02 5.21 9.23
C TYR A 406 12.55 6.66 9.36
N LEU A 407 13.42 7.57 9.75
CA LEU A 407 13.19 9.00 9.62
C LEU A 407 13.33 9.41 8.14
N VAL A 408 12.27 9.97 7.57
CA VAL A 408 12.22 10.37 6.14
C VAL A 408 12.28 11.87 5.97
N LEU A 409 11.60 12.63 6.82
CA LEU A 409 11.69 14.09 6.87
C LEU A 409 11.94 14.51 8.31
N ASP A 410 12.98 15.30 8.54
CA ASP A 410 13.21 15.89 9.85
C ASP A 410 12.24 17.05 10.14
N GLN A 411 12.35 17.63 11.34
CA GLN A 411 11.55 18.78 11.79
C GLN A 411 11.66 20.01 10.87
N ASP A 412 12.78 20.17 10.16
CA ASP A 412 13.05 21.29 9.24
C ASP A 412 12.58 20.99 7.82
N GLY A 413 12.08 19.78 7.57
CA GLY A 413 11.60 19.30 6.27
C GLY A 413 12.71 18.79 5.34
N ASN A 414 13.92 18.57 5.85
CA ASN A 414 14.98 17.96 5.05
C ASN A 414 14.80 16.45 4.97
N LYS A 415 15.14 15.88 3.81
CA LYS A 415 15.06 14.44 3.60
C LYS A 415 16.16 13.72 4.36
N GLN A 416 15.77 12.72 5.13
CA GLN A 416 16.64 11.82 5.87
C GLN A 416 16.40 10.37 5.43
N ASN A 417 17.33 9.49 5.76
CA ASN A 417 17.15 8.03 5.64
C ASN A 417 17.89 7.34 6.79
N ILE A 418 17.47 7.65 8.01
CA ILE A 418 18.09 7.18 9.24
C ILE A 418 17.18 6.12 9.86
N GLU A 419 17.72 4.94 10.12
CA GLU A 419 17.01 3.88 10.87
C GLU A 419 16.97 4.26 12.35
N LEU A 420 15.77 4.28 12.93
CA LEU A 420 15.56 4.61 14.32
C LEU A 420 15.70 3.37 15.20
N LYS A 421 16.50 3.48 16.25
CA LYS A 421 16.75 2.41 17.23
C LYS A 421 15.83 2.56 18.45
N LYS A 422 15.56 1.44 19.12
CA LYS A 422 14.69 1.34 20.30
C LYS A 422 15.04 2.36 21.39
N ASP A 423 14.00 2.90 22.02
CA ASP A 423 14.16 3.75 23.19
C ASP A 423 14.30 2.95 24.51
N LEU A 424 14.97 3.50 25.52
CA LEU A 424 15.12 2.89 26.86
C LEU A 424 13.84 2.99 27.68
N THR A 425 12.93 3.91 27.35
CA THR A 425 11.67 4.12 28.06
C THR A 425 10.44 3.76 27.21
N PRO A 426 9.36 3.25 27.83
CA PRO A 426 8.15 2.85 27.13
C PRO A 426 7.22 3.99 26.71
N ASP A 427 7.49 5.21 27.16
CA ASP A 427 6.69 6.41 26.83
C ASP A 427 7.02 7.02 25.45
N THR A 428 7.93 6.41 24.70
CA THR A 428 8.28 6.76 23.31
C THR A 428 7.18 6.34 22.31
N PHE A 429 7.26 6.83 21.06
CA PHE A 429 6.42 6.33 19.96
C PHE A 429 6.98 5.05 19.33
N LEU A 430 8.29 4.82 19.43
CA LEU A 430 8.94 3.67 18.80
C LEU A 430 8.38 2.33 19.34
N PRO A 431 8.19 1.32 18.47
CA PRO A 431 7.83 -0.03 18.89
C PRO A 431 8.87 -0.63 19.85
N ILE A 432 8.43 -1.32 20.90
CA ILE A 432 9.31 -2.00 21.86
C ILE A 432 8.99 -3.48 21.86
N GLN A 433 9.95 -4.29 21.43
CA GLN A 433 9.78 -5.75 21.38
C GLN A 433 9.93 -6.37 22.76
N ALA A 434 9.37 -7.57 22.92
CA ALA A 434 9.49 -8.36 24.12
C ALA A 434 10.96 -8.62 24.42
N SER A 435 11.38 -8.20 25.61
CA SER A 435 12.72 -8.42 26.11
C SER A 435 12.88 -9.82 26.70
N ALA A 436 11.79 -10.39 27.22
CA ALA A 436 11.73 -11.78 27.64
C ALA A 436 10.33 -12.37 27.47
N ILE A 437 10.28 -13.69 27.35
CA ILE A 437 9.05 -14.49 27.32
C ILE A 437 8.99 -15.41 28.55
N THR A 438 7.79 -15.59 29.11
CA THR A 438 7.46 -16.56 30.16
C THR A 438 6.26 -17.44 29.76
N ASN A 439 5.97 -18.47 30.54
CA ASN A 439 4.76 -19.29 30.43
C ASN A 439 3.49 -18.54 30.90
N LEU A 440 2.32 -19.05 30.50
CA LEU A 440 1.02 -18.58 30.98
C LEU A 440 0.60 -19.14 32.35
N SER A 441 1.28 -20.16 32.88
CA SER A 441 0.87 -20.92 34.07
C SER A 441 0.63 -20.03 35.30
N ASN A 442 1.31 -18.88 35.40
CA ASN A 442 1.22 -17.95 36.54
C ASN A 442 0.58 -16.60 36.19
N ILE A 443 -0.07 -16.47 35.03
CA ILE A 443 -0.48 -15.16 34.51
C ILE A 443 -1.61 -14.49 35.30
N GLU A 444 -2.54 -15.29 35.85
CA GLU A 444 -3.67 -14.77 36.63
C GLU A 444 -3.19 -14.10 37.93
N LEU A 445 -2.06 -14.57 38.50
CA LEU A 445 -1.42 -13.94 39.66
C LEU A 445 -0.92 -12.52 39.35
N LEU A 446 -0.62 -12.23 38.09
CA LEU A 446 -0.01 -10.98 37.64
C LEU A 446 -1.05 -10.01 37.05
N LYS A 447 -2.02 -10.52 36.28
CA LYS A 447 -3.00 -9.72 35.52
C LYS A 447 -4.48 -9.92 35.90
N GLY A 448 -4.79 -10.83 36.83
CA GLY A 448 -6.17 -11.12 37.24
C GLY A 448 -6.92 -12.07 36.31
N GLU A 449 -8.26 -11.98 36.31
CA GLU A 449 -9.17 -13.00 35.73
C GLU A 449 -9.24 -13.02 34.18
N THR A 450 -8.88 -11.92 33.51
CA THR A 450 -8.89 -11.79 32.04
C THR A 450 -7.51 -11.41 31.48
N PRO A 451 -6.49 -12.27 31.68
CA PRO A 451 -5.10 -11.89 31.49
C PRO A 451 -4.64 -11.84 30.02
N ILE A 452 -5.35 -12.49 29.10
CA ILE A 452 -4.90 -12.62 27.70
C ILE A 452 -5.27 -11.36 26.91
N ASP A 453 -4.33 -10.85 26.12
CA ASP A 453 -4.50 -9.65 25.27
C ASP A 453 -4.99 -10.01 23.87
N ALA A 454 -4.41 -11.05 23.28
CA ALA A 454 -4.80 -11.55 21.97
C ALA A 454 -4.58 -13.05 21.85
N ILE A 455 -5.33 -13.69 20.96
CA ILE A 455 -5.14 -15.08 20.58
C ILE A 455 -4.94 -15.13 19.07
N ARG A 456 -3.81 -15.67 18.64
CA ARG A 456 -3.48 -15.90 17.23
C ARG A 456 -3.91 -17.31 16.86
N VAL A 457 -4.78 -17.43 15.86
CA VAL A 457 -5.45 -18.69 15.54
C VAL A 457 -5.10 -19.13 14.12
N ARG A 458 -4.68 -20.39 13.99
CA ARG A 458 -4.47 -21.09 12.72
C ARG A 458 -5.60 -22.10 12.51
N VAL A 459 -6.17 -22.14 11.31
CA VAL A 459 -7.29 -23.01 10.94
C VAL A 459 -6.77 -24.30 10.29
N LYS A 460 -7.34 -25.44 10.66
CA LYS A 460 -6.93 -26.79 10.20
C LYS A 460 -7.08 -26.98 8.71
N ASP A 461 -6.26 -27.87 8.15
CA ASP A 461 -6.34 -28.39 6.78
C ASP A 461 -6.32 -27.29 5.70
N ILE A 462 -5.47 -26.29 5.92
CA ILE A 462 -5.22 -25.23 4.94
C ILE A 462 -3.76 -25.36 4.51
N GLY A 463 -3.50 -25.31 3.20
CA GLY A 463 -2.14 -25.30 2.63
C GLY A 463 -1.72 -23.93 2.09
N GLY A 464 -2.68 -23.08 1.73
CA GLY A 464 -2.48 -21.74 1.20
C GLY A 464 -3.81 -20.99 1.12
N TYR A 465 -3.82 -19.79 0.55
CA TYR A 465 -5.01 -18.94 0.52
C TYR A 465 -5.73 -19.01 -0.84
N ASP A 466 -6.98 -19.46 -0.83
CA ASP A 466 -7.91 -19.45 -1.96
C ASP A 466 -9.35 -19.11 -1.51
N SER A 467 -10.31 -19.07 -2.44
CA SER A 467 -11.70 -18.72 -2.11
C SER A 467 -12.40 -19.73 -1.18
N GLN A 468 -12.04 -21.01 -1.23
CA GLN A 468 -12.62 -22.05 -0.38
C GLN A 468 -12.07 -21.94 1.05
N THR A 469 -10.76 -21.73 1.15
CA THR A 469 -10.03 -21.47 2.38
C THR A 469 -10.51 -20.20 3.05
N GLU A 470 -10.66 -19.11 2.29
CA GLU A 470 -11.21 -17.84 2.80
C GLU A 470 -12.60 -18.05 3.43
N ALA A 471 -13.47 -18.84 2.79
CA ALA A 471 -14.78 -19.17 3.33
C ALA A 471 -14.69 -19.99 4.63
N LYS A 472 -13.76 -20.95 4.71
CA LYS A 472 -13.49 -21.73 5.94
C LYS A 472 -13.00 -20.83 7.07
N ILE A 473 -12.01 -19.97 6.82
CA ILE A 473 -11.47 -19.03 7.80
C ILE A 473 -12.56 -18.08 8.31
N LYS A 474 -13.38 -17.51 7.42
CA LYS A 474 -14.54 -16.67 7.79
C LYS A 474 -15.54 -17.40 8.68
N LYS A 475 -15.79 -18.69 8.39
CA LYS A 475 -16.69 -19.51 9.19
C LYS A 475 -16.12 -19.70 10.61
N VAL A 476 -14.84 -20.05 10.73
CA VAL A 476 -14.18 -20.22 12.04
C VAL A 476 -14.15 -18.91 12.82
N ALA A 477 -13.77 -17.80 12.18
CA ALA A 477 -13.78 -16.48 12.80
C ALA A 477 -15.17 -16.11 13.35
N LYS A 478 -16.22 -16.35 12.55
CA LYS A 478 -17.60 -16.14 12.98
C LYS A 478 -17.97 -17.02 14.17
N SER A 479 -17.59 -18.30 14.17
CA SER A 479 -17.84 -19.21 15.30
C SER A 479 -17.12 -18.77 16.58
N ILE A 480 -15.89 -18.27 16.47
CA ILE A 480 -15.16 -17.70 17.63
C ILE A 480 -15.93 -16.51 18.21
N TYR A 481 -16.36 -15.57 17.37
CA TYR A 481 -17.15 -14.41 17.80
C TYR A 481 -18.47 -14.83 18.48
N GLU A 482 -19.23 -15.75 17.89
CA GLU A 482 -20.51 -16.21 18.43
C GLU A 482 -20.37 -16.96 19.77
N LEU A 483 -19.28 -17.70 19.98
CA LEU A 483 -19.05 -18.48 21.20
C LEU A 483 -18.46 -17.67 22.36
N THR A 484 -17.68 -16.64 22.06
CA THR A 484 -16.86 -15.94 23.06
C THR A 484 -17.21 -14.46 23.23
N GLY A 485 -17.90 -13.86 22.26
CA GLY A 485 -18.12 -12.41 22.17
C GLY A 485 -16.88 -11.60 21.77
N LEU A 486 -15.75 -12.26 21.51
CA LEU A 486 -14.48 -11.61 21.18
C LEU A 486 -14.43 -11.22 19.70
N HIS A 487 -13.81 -10.08 19.42
CA HIS A 487 -13.64 -9.60 18.05
C HIS A 487 -12.61 -10.44 17.31
N THR A 488 -12.87 -10.71 16.02
CA THR A 488 -11.98 -11.49 15.15
C THR A 488 -11.59 -10.67 13.92
N ASP A 489 -10.29 -10.43 13.75
CA ASP A 489 -9.71 -9.87 12.54
C ASP A 489 -9.15 -11.01 11.68
N ILE A 490 -9.51 -11.04 10.39
CA ILE A 490 -8.96 -12.03 9.46
C ILE A 490 -7.65 -11.48 8.90
N VAL A 491 -6.55 -12.12 9.28
CA VAL A 491 -5.18 -11.75 8.89
C VAL A 491 -4.74 -12.54 7.66
N ALA A 492 -5.29 -13.73 7.44
CA ALA A 492 -5.11 -14.44 6.18
C ALA A 492 -5.54 -13.55 5.00
N GLY A 493 -4.67 -13.41 3.99
CA GLY A 493 -4.93 -12.51 2.86
C GLY A 493 -4.55 -11.04 3.13
N ALA A 494 -3.94 -10.72 4.27
CA ALA A 494 -3.41 -9.39 4.56
C ALA A 494 -2.12 -9.10 3.77
N SER A 495 -1.71 -7.84 3.74
CA SER A 495 -0.42 -7.42 3.17
C SER A 495 0.15 -6.27 3.97
N LYS A 496 1.47 -6.30 4.19
CA LYS A 496 2.22 -5.16 4.71
C LYS A 496 2.05 -3.95 3.79
N LYS A 497 2.00 -2.76 4.38
CA LYS A 497 1.81 -1.45 3.76
C LYS A 497 2.75 -0.44 4.40
N GLN A 498 3.45 0.34 3.59
CA GLN A 498 4.26 1.44 4.10
C GLN A 498 3.36 2.63 4.46
N MET A 499 3.56 3.17 5.65
CA MET A 499 2.83 4.30 6.21
C MET A 499 3.79 5.42 6.58
N HIS A 500 3.40 6.66 6.27
CA HIS A 500 4.12 7.85 6.72
C HIS A 500 3.39 8.44 7.93
N VAL A 501 4.08 8.49 9.07
CA VAL A 501 3.50 8.98 10.32
C VAL A 501 4.24 10.25 10.74
N LYS A 502 3.49 11.33 10.98
CA LYS A 502 4.04 12.57 11.54
C LYS A 502 4.06 12.49 13.06
N ILE A 503 5.24 12.74 13.64
CA ILE A 503 5.54 12.63 15.06
C ILE A 503 5.81 14.05 15.61
N PRO A 504 4.83 14.66 16.32
CA PRO A 504 4.93 16.02 16.83
C PRO A 504 5.72 16.10 18.14
N GLU A 505 6.18 17.29 18.52
CA GLU A 505 6.78 17.52 19.85
C GLU A 505 5.82 17.19 21.00
N THR A 506 6.40 16.74 22.11
CA THR A 506 5.73 16.48 23.39
C THR A 506 6.49 17.13 24.54
N SER A 507 5.98 17.06 25.77
CA SER A 507 6.71 17.59 26.93
C SER A 507 8.07 16.90 27.15
N ASP A 508 8.18 15.64 26.72
CA ASP A 508 9.29 14.76 27.05
C ASP A 508 10.22 14.50 25.85
N PHE A 509 9.71 14.66 24.63
CA PHE A 509 10.42 14.39 23.38
C PHE A 509 10.31 15.55 22.39
N PRO A 510 11.42 15.91 21.71
CA PRO A 510 11.43 16.96 20.70
C PRO A 510 10.62 16.57 19.45
N ASN A 511 10.38 17.55 18.58
CA ASN A 511 9.76 17.30 17.28
C ASN A 511 10.67 16.39 16.42
N VAL A 512 10.13 15.27 15.95
CA VAL A 512 10.89 14.30 15.16
C VAL A 512 10.72 14.55 13.66
N GLY A 513 9.52 14.92 13.21
CA GLY A 513 9.19 15.07 11.79
C GLY A 513 8.31 13.92 11.27
N ILE A 514 8.64 13.36 10.11
CA ILE A 514 7.87 12.26 9.48
C ILE A 514 8.72 11.01 9.42
N VAL A 515 8.19 9.95 10.04
CA VAL A 515 8.77 8.61 10.03
C VAL A 515 8.01 7.70 9.07
N LYS A 516 8.70 6.68 8.57
CA LYS A 516 8.15 5.61 7.74
C LYS A 516 8.07 4.34 8.58
N GLU A 517 6.86 3.81 8.70
CA GLU A 517 6.53 2.59 9.43
C GLU A 517 5.87 1.56 8.49
N ILE A 518 5.88 0.29 8.88
CA ILE A 518 5.17 -0.78 8.16
C ILE A 518 3.98 -1.21 9.00
N TRP A 519 2.78 -1.12 8.42
CA TRP A 519 1.54 -1.60 9.04
C TRP A 519 0.92 -2.70 8.18
N THR A 520 0.04 -3.51 8.76
CA THR A 520 -0.63 -4.61 8.06
C THR A 520 -2.02 -4.16 7.59
N THR A 521 -2.32 -4.25 6.30
CA THR A 521 -3.68 -4.04 5.77
C THR A 521 -4.40 -5.37 5.63
N LEU A 522 -5.59 -5.48 6.22
CA LEU A 522 -6.39 -6.70 6.24
C LEU A 522 -7.21 -6.85 4.94
N GLY A 523 -7.48 -8.08 4.51
CA GLY A 523 -8.38 -8.37 3.38
C GLY A 523 -7.89 -7.92 1.99
N VAL A 524 -6.60 -7.63 1.85
CA VAL A 524 -5.99 -7.15 0.59
C VAL A 524 -6.15 -8.18 -0.53
N ALA A 525 -5.83 -9.46 -0.28
CA ALA A 525 -5.94 -10.53 -1.27
C ALA A 525 -7.36 -10.70 -1.83
N ALA A 526 -8.38 -10.68 -0.95
CA ALA A 526 -9.78 -10.78 -1.33
C ALA A 526 -10.25 -9.56 -2.15
N SER A 527 -9.87 -8.35 -1.73
CA SER A 527 -10.21 -7.10 -2.43
C SER A 527 -9.56 -7.01 -3.81
N ILE A 528 -8.29 -7.40 -3.95
CA ILE A 528 -7.58 -7.43 -5.25
C ILE A 528 -8.24 -8.45 -6.18
N THR A 529 -8.49 -9.67 -5.71
CA THR A 529 -9.08 -10.74 -6.54
C THR A 529 -10.46 -10.35 -7.04
N LYS A 530 -11.32 -9.83 -6.16
CA LYS A 530 -12.67 -9.35 -6.51
C LYS A 530 -12.60 -8.16 -7.48
N SER A 531 -11.67 -7.23 -7.27
CA SER A 531 -11.49 -6.08 -8.17
C SER A 531 -11.05 -6.54 -9.57
N MET A 532 -10.14 -7.50 -9.67
CA MET A 532 -9.70 -8.06 -10.95
C MET A 532 -10.82 -8.74 -11.73
N ASP A 533 -11.70 -9.49 -11.07
CA ASP A 533 -12.82 -10.17 -11.75
C ASP A 533 -13.78 -9.18 -12.40
N TYR A 534 -14.16 -8.12 -11.68
CA TYR A 534 -15.04 -7.10 -12.25
C TYR A 534 -14.37 -6.26 -13.34
N VAL A 535 -13.11 -5.90 -13.17
CA VAL A 535 -12.32 -5.17 -14.18
C VAL A 535 -12.21 -6.01 -15.45
N SER A 536 -11.89 -7.29 -15.31
CA SER A 536 -11.79 -8.25 -16.42
C SER A 536 -13.11 -8.37 -17.17
N LEU A 537 -14.21 -8.53 -16.43
CA LEU A 537 -15.55 -8.61 -16.99
C LEU A 537 -15.91 -7.32 -17.76
N PHE A 538 -15.64 -6.15 -17.20
CA PHE A 538 -15.94 -4.87 -17.83
C PHE A 538 -15.15 -4.68 -19.14
N ILE A 539 -13.83 -4.94 -19.13
CA ILE A 539 -12.98 -4.83 -20.32
C ILE A 539 -13.44 -5.82 -21.40
N MET A 540 -13.74 -7.08 -21.03
CA MET A 540 -14.27 -8.04 -22.00
C MET A 540 -15.59 -7.57 -22.60
N LEU A 541 -16.56 -7.19 -21.78
CA LEU A 541 -17.88 -6.74 -22.26
C LEU A 541 -17.76 -5.49 -23.14
N SER A 542 -16.88 -4.55 -22.80
CA SER A 542 -16.70 -3.34 -23.59
C SER A 542 -16.06 -3.63 -24.95
N LEU A 543 -15.04 -4.50 -25.00
CA LEU A 543 -14.43 -4.91 -26.26
C LEU A 543 -15.39 -5.75 -27.12
N PHE A 544 -16.17 -6.67 -26.53
CA PHE A 544 -17.22 -7.40 -27.24
C PHE A 544 -18.30 -6.46 -27.80
N LEU A 545 -18.75 -5.47 -27.03
CA LEU A 545 -19.68 -4.45 -27.51
C LEU A 545 -19.09 -3.68 -28.70
N LEU A 546 -17.81 -3.30 -28.62
CA LEU A 546 -17.11 -2.59 -29.69
C LEU A 546 -17.08 -3.38 -31.01
N THR A 547 -16.92 -4.71 -30.97
CA THR A 547 -16.96 -5.53 -32.19
C THR A 547 -18.31 -5.50 -32.91
N ALA A 548 -19.43 -5.56 -32.16
CA ALA A 548 -20.77 -5.44 -32.74
C ALA A 548 -21.01 -4.04 -33.30
N VAL A 549 -20.66 -3.01 -32.53
CA VAL A 549 -20.85 -1.62 -32.97
C VAL A 549 -20.01 -1.34 -34.22
N PHE A 550 -18.77 -1.80 -34.27
CA PHE A 550 -17.92 -1.73 -35.47
C PHE A 550 -18.60 -2.42 -36.67
N ALA A 551 -19.11 -3.65 -36.51
CA ALA A 551 -19.78 -4.37 -37.59
C ALA A 551 -21.00 -3.61 -38.13
N VAL A 552 -21.76 -2.97 -37.25
CA VAL A 552 -22.93 -2.16 -37.60
C VAL A 552 -22.52 -0.87 -38.33
N VAL A 553 -21.62 -0.08 -37.75
CA VAL A 553 -21.13 1.19 -38.31
C VAL A 553 -20.52 0.93 -39.69
N HIS A 554 -19.65 -0.06 -39.79
CA HIS A 554 -18.97 -0.40 -41.03
C HIS A 554 -19.95 -0.85 -42.12
N THR A 555 -20.92 -1.72 -41.79
CA THR A 555 -21.92 -2.19 -42.76
C THR A 555 -22.78 -1.02 -43.27
N ARG A 556 -23.21 -0.12 -42.37
CA ARG A 556 -24.03 1.05 -42.73
C ARG A 556 -23.25 2.08 -43.57
N SER A 557 -21.99 2.29 -43.23
CA SER A 557 -21.04 3.10 -44.00
C SER A 557 -20.87 2.53 -45.41
N LEU A 558 -20.66 1.22 -45.54
CA LEU A 558 -20.50 0.54 -46.82
C LEU A 558 -21.74 0.65 -47.72
N LEU A 559 -22.93 0.42 -47.16
CA LEU A 559 -24.21 0.58 -47.86
C LEU A 559 -24.38 1.98 -48.42
N THR A 560 -24.01 2.97 -47.62
CA THR A 560 -24.08 4.38 -47.99
C THR A 560 -23.10 4.72 -49.10
N ALA A 561 -21.82 4.35 -48.93
CA ALA A 561 -20.74 4.72 -49.85
C ALA A 561 -20.95 4.11 -51.25
N ARG A 562 -21.53 2.92 -51.33
CA ARG A 562 -21.75 2.17 -52.57
C ARG A 562 -23.20 2.14 -53.04
N ARG A 563 -24.08 2.99 -52.49
CA ARG A 563 -25.51 3.02 -52.82
C ARG A 563 -25.78 3.12 -54.33
N LYS A 564 -25.05 3.98 -55.05
CA LYS A 564 -25.17 4.13 -56.51
C LYS A 564 -24.84 2.84 -57.26
N GLU A 565 -23.77 2.16 -56.84
CA GLU A 565 -23.33 0.90 -57.45
C GLU A 565 -24.38 -0.21 -57.21
N TYR A 566 -24.92 -0.30 -56.00
CA TYR A 566 -25.99 -1.25 -55.68
C TYR A 566 -27.30 -0.98 -56.42
N SER A 567 -27.67 0.29 -56.61
CA SER A 567 -28.83 0.67 -57.40
C SER A 567 -28.69 0.28 -58.87
N VAL A 568 -27.50 0.44 -59.45
CA VAL A 568 -27.21 0.01 -60.83
C VAL A 568 -27.30 -1.52 -60.95
N LEU A 569 -26.77 -2.28 -59.98
CA LEU A 569 -26.88 -3.75 -59.98
C LEU A 569 -28.34 -4.21 -59.93
N LEU A 570 -29.17 -3.60 -59.08
CA LEU A 570 -30.60 -3.87 -59.04
C LEU A 570 -31.28 -3.53 -60.39
N GLY A 571 -30.87 -2.45 -61.04
CA GLY A 571 -31.36 -2.05 -62.36
C GLY A 571 -30.98 -3.01 -63.49
N ILE A 572 -29.81 -3.66 -63.39
CA ILE A 572 -29.32 -4.66 -64.37
C ILE A 572 -29.94 -6.05 -64.12
N GLY A 573 -30.74 -6.22 -63.06
CA GLY A 573 -31.50 -7.45 -62.78
C GLY A 573 -31.01 -8.27 -61.59
N TRP A 574 -30.06 -7.77 -60.78
CA TRP A 574 -29.68 -8.45 -59.55
C TRP A 574 -30.81 -8.39 -58.52
N THR A 575 -30.98 -9.46 -57.75
CA THR A 575 -31.98 -9.48 -56.68
C THR A 575 -31.39 -8.97 -55.35
N MET A 576 -32.25 -8.61 -54.40
CA MET A 576 -31.82 -8.30 -53.02
C MET A 576 -31.11 -9.49 -52.36
N ARG A 577 -31.42 -10.72 -52.77
CA ARG A 577 -30.72 -11.92 -52.27
C ARG A 577 -29.27 -11.93 -52.77
N ASP A 578 -29.03 -11.56 -54.02
CA ASP A 578 -27.68 -11.51 -54.59
C ASP A 578 -26.83 -10.40 -53.95
N LEU A 579 -27.43 -9.24 -53.67
CA LEU A 579 -26.77 -8.17 -52.90
C LEU A 579 -26.43 -8.60 -51.47
N LYS A 580 -27.37 -9.24 -50.76
CA LYS A 580 -27.14 -9.74 -49.39
C LYS A 580 -26.05 -10.82 -49.38
N LYS A 581 -26.05 -11.72 -50.36
CA LYS A 581 -24.98 -12.73 -50.56
C LYS A 581 -23.63 -12.06 -50.83
N MET A 582 -23.58 -11.04 -51.67
CA MET A 582 -22.34 -10.32 -51.97
C MET A 582 -21.77 -9.62 -50.72
N LEU A 583 -22.62 -8.96 -49.94
CA LEU A 583 -22.21 -8.32 -48.67
C LEU A 583 -21.72 -9.36 -47.66
N ALA A 584 -22.40 -10.50 -47.57
CA ALA A 584 -21.97 -11.60 -46.71
C ALA A 584 -20.60 -12.15 -47.12
N LEU A 585 -20.34 -12.31 -48.43
CA LEU A 585 -19.02 -12.71 -48.93
C LEU A 585 -17.93 -11.67 -48.64
N GLU A 586 -18.21 -10.37 -48.80
CA GLU A 586 -17.24 -9.32 -48.47
C GLU A 586 -16.87 -9.36 -46.99
N TRP A 587 -17.85 -9.57 -46.11
CA TRP A 587 -17.61 -9.79 -44.68
C TRP A 587 -16.82 -11.07 -44.43
N GLY A 588 -17.15 -12.18 -45.10
CA GLY A 588 -16.41 -13.44 -44.98
C GLY A 588 -14.92 -13.27 -45.29
N ILE A 589 -14.58 -12.58 -46.39
CA ILE A 589 -13.18 -12.30 -46.76
C ILE A 589 -12.50 -11.43 -45.70
N LYS A 590 -13.17 -10.38 -45.19
CA LYS A 590 -12.61 -9.50 -44.15
C LYS A 590 -12.42 -10.23 -42.82
N LEU A 591 -13.34 -11.12 -42.45
CA LEU A 591 -13.24 -11.95 -41.26
C LEU A 591 -12.04 -12.89 -41.35
N VAL A 592 -11.87 -13.60 -42.46
CA VAL A 592 -10.71 -14.48 -42.69
C VAL A 592 -9.41 -13.69 -42.66
N GLY A 593 -9.36 -12.54 -43.32
CA GLY A 593 -8.17 -11.67 -43.31
C GLY A 593 -7.86 -11.14 -41.90
N GLY A 594 -8.89 -10.70 -41.16
CA GLY A 594 -8.75 -10.20 -39.79
C GLY A 594 -8.28 -11.27 -38.82
N LEU A 595 -8.85 -12.48 -38.89
CA LEU A 595 -8.43 -13.64 -38.10
C LEU A 595 -6.99 -14.05 -38.41
N SER A 596 -6.62 -14.09 -39.70
CA SER A 596 -5.25 -14.43 -40.10
C SER A 596 -4.25 -13.42 -39.52
N LEU A 597 -4.59 -12.12 -39.59
CA LEU A 597 -3.77 -11.06 -39.04
C LEU A 597 -3.71 -11.11 -37.51
N SER A 598 -4.82 -11.39 -36.82
CA SER A 598 -4.81 -11.50 -35.36
C SER A 598 -3.97 -12.68 -34.89
N VAL A 599 -4.04 -13.83 -35.56
CA VAL A 599 -3.19 -14.99 -35.25
C VAL A 599 -1.72 -14.63 -35.45
N LEU A 600 -1.34 -13.98 -36.57
CA LEU A 600 0.04 -13.53 -36.78
C LEU A 600 0.55 -12.60 -35.67
N VAL A 601 -0.27 -11.63 -35.26
CA VAL A 601 0.08 -10.72 -34.16
C VAL A 601 0.19 -11.47 -32.82
N LEU A 602 -0.71 -12.41 -32.53
CA LEU A 602 -0.67 -13.21 -31.31
C LEU A 602 0.56 -14.14 -31.29
N ILE A 603 0.97 -14.71 -32.43
CA ILE A 603 2.22 -15.50 -32.52
C ILE A 603 3.43 -14.63 -32.16
N PHE A 604 3.49 -13.40 -32.65
CA PHE A 604 4.56 -12.47 -32.30
C PHE A 604 4.54 -12.13 -30.80
N LEU A 605 3.36 -11.86 -30.24
CA LEU A 605 3.20 -11.53 -28.81
C LEU A 605 3.43 -12.72 -27.87
N HIS A 606 3.34 -13.96 -28.37
CA HIS A 606 3.59 -15.17 -27.58
C HIS A 606 5.01 -15.21 -26.99
N GLN A 607 5.96 -14.52 -27.64
CA GLN A 607 7.34 -14.40 -27.12
C GLN A 607 7.41 -13.63 -25.80
N SER A 608 6.43 -12.76 -25.51
CA SER A 608 6.39 -11.91 -24.32
C SER A 608 5.36 -12.37 -23.28
N VAL A 609 4.31 -13.08 -23.70
CA VAL A 609 3.21 -13.53 -22.83
C VAL A 609 2.83 -14.97 -23.16
N SER A 610 2.65 -15.82 -22.15
CA SER A 610 2.10 -17.17 -22.34
C SER A 610 0.66 -17.08 -22.86
N ILE A 611 0.42 -17.63 -24.06
CA ILE A 611 -0.89 -17.61 -24.72
C ILE A 611 -1.41 -19.03 -24.78
N ALA A 612 -2.56 -19.27 -24.15
CA ALA A 612 -3.30 -20.52 -24.27
C ALA A 612 -4.10 -20.53 -25.57
N TRP A 613 -3.57 -21.19 -26.61
CA TRP A 613 -4.17 -21.22 -27.95
C TRP A 613 -5.61 -21.75 -27.98
N GLU A 614 -5.97 -22.66 -27.09
CA GLU A 614 -7.35 -23.15 -26.96
C GLU A 614 -8.32 -22.01 -26.63
N SER A 615 -7.99 -21.18 -25.64
CA SER A 615 -8.80 -20.00 -25.27
C SER A 615 -8.91 -19.00 -26.42
N VAL A 616 -7.85 -18.83 -27.21
CA VAL A 616 -7.85 -17.94 -28.38
C VAL A 616 -8.87 -18.43 -29.41
N LEU A 617 -8.88 -19.73 -29.71
CA LEU A 617 -9.82 -20.32 -30.66
C LEU A 617 -11.27 -20.16 -30.19
N TYR A 618 -11.56 -20.45 -28.91
CA TYR A 618 -12.91 -20.27 -28.36
C TYR A 618 -13.37 -18.82 -28.41
N ILE A 619 -12.52 -17.88 -27.99
CA ILE A 619 -12.85 -16.45 -27.96
C ILE A 619 -13.06 -15.92 -29.38
N GLN A 620 -12.15 -16.24 -30.31
CA GLN A 620 -12.29 -15.83 -31.71
C GLN A 620 -13.55 -16.41 -32.34
N PHE A 621 -13.89 -17.68 -32.05
CA PHE A 621 -15.12 -18.30 -32.51
C PHE A 621 -16.37 -17.54 -31.98
N ILE A 622 -16.40 -17.18 -30.70
CA ILE A 622 -17.48 -16.38 -30.11
C ILE A 622 -17.57 -15.00 -30.80
N ILE A 623 -16.45 -14.32 -31.02
CA ILE A 623 -16.43 -13.02 -31.72
C ILE A 623 -16.94 -13.17 -33.17
N VAL A 624 -16.56 -14.23 -33.88
CA VAL A 624 -17.05 -14.51 -35.24
C VAL A 624 -18.56 -14.72 -35.23
N ILE A 625 -19.11 -15.51 -34.31
CA ILE A 625 -20.56 -15.69 -34.17
C ILE A 625 -21.24 -14.36 -33.85
N TRP A 626 -20.67 -13.57 -32.95
CA TRP A 626 -21.21 -12.29 -32.54
C TRP A 626 -21.24 -11.25 -33.67
N ILE A 627 -20.16 -11.16 -34.45
CA ILE A 627 -20.10 -10.34 -35.66
C ILE A 627 -21.06 -10.89 -36.71
N PHE A 628 -21.13 -12.20 -36.90
CA PHE A 628 -22.04 -12.83 -37.85
C PHE A 628 -23.51 -12.55 -37.50
N ALA A 629 -23.90 -12.67 -36.23
CA ALA A 629 -25.25 -12.34 -35.75
C ALA A 629 -25.56 -10.85 -35.97
N SER A 630 -24.60 -9.96 -35.68
CA SER A 630 -24.72 -8.52 -35.91
C SER A 630 -24.92 -8.19 -37.39
N ILE A 631 -24.14 -8.83 -38.27
CA ILE A 631 -24.26 -8.66 -39.73
C ILE A 631 -25.58 -9.26 -40.22
N TRP A 632 -25.93 -10.46 -39.77
CA TRP A 632 -27.15 -11.15 -40.17
C TRP A 632 -28.39 -10.33 -39.83
N TYR A 633 -28.44 -9.73 -38.64
CA TYR A 633 -29.50 -8.79 -38.26
C TYR A 633 -29.58 -7.58 -39.19
N GLN A 634 -28.43 -7.00 -39.57
CA GLN A 634 -28.40 -5.91 -40.54
C GLN A 634 -28.87 -6.38 -41.92
N LEU A 635 -28.37 -7.51 -42.41
CA LEU A 635 -28.78 -8.10 -43.69
C LEU A 635 -30.28 -8.41 -43.71
N PHE A 636 -30.85 -8.86 -42.60
CA PHE A 636 -32.29 -9.07 -42.47
C PHE A 636 -33.06 -7.75 -42.63
N LYS A 637 -32.64 -6.69 -41.94
CA LYS A 637 -33.30 -5.37 -41.99
C LYS A 637 -33.11 -4.59 -43.30
N ILE A 638 -32.09 -4.90 -44.11
CA ILE A 638 -31.84 -4.19 -45.37
C ILE A 638 -32.96 -4.45 -46.38
N ASN A 639 -33.54 -3.36 -46.88
CA ASN A 639 -34.61 -3.36 -47.88
C ASN A 639 -34.20 -2.62 -49.17
N LYS A 640 -34.99 -2.77 -50.25
CA LYS A 640 -34.72 -2.12 -51.55
C LYS A 640 -34.54 -0.59 -51.43
N GLN A 641 -35.29 0.04 -50.53
CA GLN A 641 -35.23 1.48 -50.26
C GLN A 641 -33.87 1.96 -49.72
N ASP A 642 -33.14 1.10 -49.00
CA ASP A 642 -31.83 1.46 -48.45
C ASP A 642 -30.75 1.56 -49.54
N VAL A 643 -30.95 0.88 -50.67
CA VAL A 643 -29.95 0.70 -51.73
C VAL A 643 -30.32 1.34 -53.07
N GLN A 644 -31.60 1.59 -53.35
CA GLN A 644 -32.02 2.28 -54.58
C GLN A 644 -31.81 3.79 -54.48
N VAL A 645 -31.39 4.38 -55.61
CA VAL A 645 -31.29 5.82 -55.83
C VAL A 645 -32.53 6.28 -56.59
N GLY A 646 -33.17 7.37 -56.17
CA GLY A 646 -34.36 7.93 -56.84
C GLY A 646 -35.72 7.50 -56.27
N VAL A 647 -35.76 6.62 -55.28
CA VAL A 647 -36.98 6.31 -54.51
C VAL A 647 -37.03 7.26 -53.32
N GLU A 648 -37.65 8.43 -53.48
CA GLU A 648 -37.92 9.33 -52.35
C GLU A 648 -39.05 8.77 -51.49
N LYS A 649 -38.90 8.82 -50.17
CA LYS A 649 -40.04 8.66 -49.26
C LYS A 649 -40.96 9.87 -49.49
N GLU A 650 -42.27 9.65 -49.51
CA GLU A 650 -43.24 10.73 -49.45
C GLU A 650 -42.83 11.75 -48.39
N TRP A 651 -42.65 12.98 -48.86
CA TRP A 651 -42.17 14.07 -48.02
C TRP A 651 -43.29 14.46 -47.06
N LYS A 652 -43.30 13.89 -45.85
CA LYS A 652 -44.16 14.38 -44.77
C LYS A 652 -43.69 15.80 -44.43
N LYS A 653 -44.39 16.81 -44.97
CA LYS A 653 -44.15 18.23 -44.71
C LYS A 653 -43.98 18.46 -43.21
N LYS A 654 -42.73 18.67 -42.76
CA LYS A 654 -42.46 19.26 -41.45
C LYS A 654 -41.99 20.69 -41.71
N HIS A 655 -42.85 21.65 -41.37
CA HIS A 655 -42.51 23.06 -41.37
C HIS A 655 -41.58 23.34 -40.18
N ALA A 656 -40.27 23.21 -40.40
CA ALA A 656 -39.29 23.86 -39.56
C ALA A 656 -38.73 25.03 -40.38
N ALA A 657 -38.95 26.26 -39.91
CA ALA A 657 -38.32 27.45 -40.49
C ALA A 657 -36.80 27.35 -40.24
N LEU A 658 -36.06 26.83 -41.21
CA LEU A 658 -34.63 26.59 -41.13
C LEU A 658 -33.89 27.80 -41.71
N SER A 659 -33.87 28.93 -41.01
CA SER A 659 -33.21 30.16 -41.44
C SER A 659 -31.71 30.23 -41.09
N SER A 660 -31.16 29.24 -40.36
CA SER A 660 -29.76 29.26 -39.92
C SER A 660 -29.01 27.96 -40.26
N VAL A 661 -27.69 28.09 -40.46
CA VAL A 661 -26.76 26.96 -40.70
C VAL A 661 -26.83 25.93 -39.56
N PHE A 662 -26.96 26.39 -38.32
CA PHE A 662 -27.10 25.52 -37.16
C PHE A 662 -28.44 24.77 -37.14
N GLY A 663 -29.54 25.45 -37.50
CA GLY A 663 -30.86 24.83 -37.61
C GLY A 663 -30.84 23.67 -38.61
N LEU A 664 -30.22 23.89 -39.77
CA LEU A 664 -30.01 22.86 -40.79
C LEU A 664 -29.15 21.70 -40.26
N ALA A 665 -28.02 22.00 -39.61
CA ALA A 665 -27.18 20.98 -38.99
C ALA A 665 -27.94 20.12 -37.99
N TRP A 666 -28.73 20.74 -37.12
CA TRP A 666 -29.51 20.06 -36.09
C TRP A 666 -30.67 19.22 -36.66
N GLY A 667 -31.39 19.77 -37.64
CA GLY A 667 -32.43 19.04 -38.37
C GLY A 667 -31.87 17.79 -39.05
N ASN A 668 -30.68 17.93 -39.63
CA ASN A 668 -29.98 16.83 -40.27
C ASN A 668 -29.40 15.81 -39.27
N PHE A 669 -28.91 16.27 -38.13
CA PHE A 669 -28.48 15.39 -37.04
C PHE A 669 -29.65 14.51 -36.56
N LYS A 670 -30.83 15.11 -36.39
CA LYS A 670 -32.06 14.38 -35.99
C LYS A 670 -32.55 13.42 -37.06
N SER A 671 -32.49 13.79 -38.33
CA SER A 671 -32.95 12.91 -39.42
C SER A 671 -32.07 11.65 -39.58
N GLN A 672 -30.85 11.67 -39.02
CA GLN A 672 -29.89 10.57 -39.08
C GLN A 672 -29.60 9.91 -37.72
N LEU A 673 -30.46 10.10 -36.72
CA LEU A 673 -30.31 9.60 -35.34
C LEU A 673 -29.83 8.15 -35.24
N ALA A 674 -30.30 7.25 -36.11
CA ALA A 674 -29.85 5.87 -36.11
C ALA A 674 -28.35 5.74 -36.47
N TYR A 675 -27.89 6.42 -37.52
CA TYR A 675 -26.50 6.36 -37.97
C TYR A 675 -25.55 7.14 -37.04
N THR A 676 -25.93 8.36 -36.67
CA THR A 676 -25.15 9.17 -35.72
C THR A 676 -25.11 8.51 -34.35
N GLY A 677 -26.22 7.89 -33.91
CA GLY A 677 -26.30 7.12 -32.67
C GLY A 677 -25.31 5.96 -32.60
N TYR A 678 -25.10 5.20 -33.69
CA TYR A 678 -24.09 4.13 -33.69
C TYR A 678 -22.66 4.66 -33.53
N ILE A 679 -22.35 5.82 -34.13
CA ILE A 679 -21.03 6.45 -34.02
C ILE A 679 -20.82 7.00 -32.61
N VAL A 680 -21.84 7.66 -32.05
CA VAL A 680 -21.85 8.13 -30.66
C VAL A 680 -21.65 6.95 -29.71
N LEU A 681 -22.36 5.83 -29.91
CA LEU A 681 -22.21 4.64 -29.09
C LEU A 681 -20.80 4.03 -29.20
N SER A 682 -20.23 3.99 -30.41
CA SER A 682 -18.87 3.48 -30.59
C SER A 682 -17.85 4.34 -29.87
N LEU A 683 -17.94 5.67 -30.02
CA LEU A 683 -17.08 6.64 -29.34
C LEU A 683 -17.23 6.55 -27.82
N ALA A 684 -18.47 6.46 -27.34
CA ALA A 684 -18.79 6.31 -25.93
C ALA A 684 -18.14 5.06 -25.34
N ALA A 685 -18.28 3.91 -26.01
CA ALA A 685 -17.70 2.65 -25.56
C ALA A 685 -16.15 2.68 -25.58
N SER A 686 -15.53 3.15 -26.68
CA SER A 686 -14.07 3.15 -26.80
C SER A 686 -13.41 4.15 -25.86
N LEU A 687 -13.90 5.39 -25.82
CA LEU A 687 -13.30 6.45 -25.02
C LEU A 687 -13.64 6.29 -23.53
N GLY A 688 -14.82 5.77 -23.20
CA GLY A 688 -15.18 5.39 -21.84
C GLY A 688 -14.30 4.24 -21.32
N THR A 689 -13.99 3.25 -22.16
CA THR A 689 -13.03 2.18 -21.81
C THR A 689 -11.63 2.73 -21.62
N ILE A 690 -11.16 3.65 -22.48
CA ILE A 690 -9.86 4.33 -22.30
C ILE A 690 -9.81 5.08 -20.96
N LEU A 691 -10.83 5.88 -20.65
CA LEU A 691 -10.89 6.60 -19.38
C LEU A 691 -10.86 5.65 -18.18
N PHE A 692 -11.64 4.57 -18.24
CA PHE A 692 -11.65 3.56 -17.20
C PHE A 692 -10.26 2.92 -17.03
N LEU A 693 -9.62 2.51 -18.13
CA LEU A 693 -8.28 1.91 -18.11
C LEU A 693 -7.21 2.88 -17.59
N LEU A 694 -7.27 4.16 -17.96
CA LEU A 694 -6.34 5.17 -17.44
C LEU A 694 -6.55 5.39 -15.95
N ASN A 695 -7.79 5.56 -15.48
CA ASN A 695 -8.07 5.68 -14.05
C ASN A 695 -7.65 4.42 -13.29
N MET A 696 -7.82 3.23 -13.85
CA MET A 696 -7.28 1.99 -13.29
C MET A 696 -5.76 2.08 -13.17
N LEU A 697 -5.03 2.35 -14.26
CA LEU A 697 -3.56 2.41 -14.27
C LEU A 697 -3.00 3.40 -13.23
N PHE A 698 -3.59 4.59 -13.11
CA PHE A 698 -3.18 5.59 -12.13
C PHE A 698 -3.70 5.29 -10.71
N GLY A 699 -4.85 4.64 -10.58
CA GLY A 699 -5.47 4.24 -9.31
C GLY A 699 -4.72 3.12 -8.62
N THR A 700 -4.32 2.11 -9.39
CA THR A 700 -3.45 1.03 -8.92
C THR A 700 -2.11 1.60 -8.43
N ARG A 701 -1.54 2.61 -9.09
CA ARG A 701 -0.32 3.27 -8.58
C ARG A 701 -0.51 3.98 -7.24
N LYS A 702 -1.65 4.64 -7.02
CA LYS A 702 -1.88 5.39 -5.78
C LYS A 702 -2.27 4.51 -4.58
N ASN A 703 -3.01 3.43 -4.80
CA ASN A 703 -3.56 2.59 -3.71
C ASN A 703 -2.90 1.20 -3.61
N VAL A 704 -2.52 0.58 -4.74
CA VAL A 704 -2.07 -0.82 -4.79
C VAL A 704 -0.54 -0.92 -4.69
N GLN A 705 0.23 0.09 -5.12
CA GLN A 705 1.67 0.21 -4.77
C GLN A 705 1.91 0.50 -3.29
N THR A 706 0.88 0.74 -2.50
CA THR A 706 1.08 0.97 -1.06
C THR A 706 1.32 -0.34 -0.32
N THR A 707 0.77 -1.45 -0.82
CA THR A 707 0.93 -2.78 -0.24
C THR A 707 1.92 -3.61 -1.06
N PHE A 708 2.83 -4.35 -0.42
CA PHE A 708 3.83 -5.17 -1.10
C PHE A 708 3.22 -6.19 -2.08
N LEU A 709 2.10 -6.83 -1.70
CA LEU A 709 1.38 -7.77 -2.58
C LEU A 709 0.81 -7.10 -3.84
N GLY A 710 0.31 -5.87 -3.69
CA GLY A 710 -0.26 -5.11 -4.79
C GLY A 710 0.78 -4.62 -5.81
N GLU A 711 1.95 -4.18 -5.34
CA GLU A 711 3.04 -3.74 -6.20
C GLU A 711 3.53 -4.86 -7.14
N ALA A 712 3.73 -6.06 -6.58
CA ALA A 712 4.14 -7.25 -7.34
C ALA A 712 3.16 -7.59 -8.49
N VAL A 713 1.86 -7.38 -8.27
CA VAL A 713 0.79 -7.71 -9.22
C VAL A 713 0.70 -6.67 -10.33
N ASN A 714 0.82 -5.38 -9.99
CA ASN A 714 0.65 -4.29 -10.95
C ASN A 714 1.77 -4.23 -12.01
N LEU A 715 3.00 -4.60 -11.65
CA LEU A 715 4.15 -4.57 -12.57
C LEU A 715 3.91 -5.46 -13.81
N ASN A 716 3.22 -6.59 -13.66
CA ASN A 716 2.89 -7.49 -14.76
C ASN A 716 1.72 -7.00 -15.63
N MET A 717 0.90 -6.07 -15.13
CA MET A 717 -0.32 -5.62 -15.81
C MET A 717 -0.09 -4.42 -16.76
N PHE A 718 1.01 -3.69 -16.63
CA PHE A 718 1.21 -2.44 -17.36
C PHE A 718 1.29 -2.62 -18.89
N GLY A 719 2.01 -3.64 -19.36
CA GLY A 719 2.24 -3.87 -20.80
C GLY A 719 0.97 -4.16 -21.59
N PHE A 720 0.03 -4.92 -21.02
CA PHE A 720 -1.20 -5.28 -21.73
C PHE A 720 -2.20 -4.12 -21.77
N HIS A 721 -2.31 -3.34 -20.68
CA HIS A 721 -3.16 -2.17 -20.65
C HIS A 721 -2.73 -1.17 -21.74
N LEU A 722 -1.42 -1.00 -21.95
CA LEU A 722 -0.88 -0.19 -23.03
C LEU A 722 -1.28 -0.71 -24.42
N PHE A 723 -1.20 -2.03 -24.66
CA PHE A 723 -1.62 -2.64 -25.92
C PHE A 723 -3.11 -2.38 -26.23
N ILE A 724 -3.99 -2.60 -25.25
CA ILE A 724 -5.44 -2.34 -25.40
C ILE A 724 -5.70 -0.85 -25.66
N LEU A 725 -5.02 0.05 -24.94
CA LEU A 725 -5.13 1.49 -25.15
C LEU A 725 -4.77 1.89 -26.59
N VAL A 726 -3.64 1.39 -27.12
CA VAL A 726 -3.23 1.65 -28.50
C VAL A 726 -4.27 1.12 -29.50
N ALA A 727 -4.77 -0.10 -29.31
CA ALA A 727 -5.80 -0.68 -30.17
C ALA A 727 -7.10 0.15 -30.18
N LEU A 728 -7.54 0.63 -29.00
CA LEU A 728 -8.71 1.50 -28.87
C LEU A 728 -8.51 2.85 -29.55
N VAL A 729 -7.34 3.48 -29.41
CA VAL A 729 -7.03 4.75 -30.08
C VAL A 729 -7.07 4.59 -31.61
N VAL A 730 -6.49 3.52 -32.14
CA VAL A 730 -6.55 3.18 -33.58
C VAL A 730 -8.00 3.02 -34.04
N LEU A 731 -8.85 2.37 -33.23
CA LEU A 731 -10.26 2.20 -33.53
C LEU A 731 -11.05 3.53 -33.53
N ILE A 732 -10.77 4.44 -32.59
CA ILE A 732 -11.38 5.78 -32.56
C ILE A 732 -10.98 6.59 -33.79
N LEU A 733 -9.69 6.59 -34.14
CA LEU A 733 -9.19 7.30 -35.33
C LEU A 733 -9.86 6.77 -36.60
N PHE A 734 -10.05 5.45 -36.71
CA PHE A 734 -10.76 4.88 -37.85
C PHE A 734 -12.22 5.30 -37.90
N ASN A 735 -12.95 5.16 -36.79
CA ASN A 735 -14.33 5.61 -36.68
C ASN A 735 -14.46 7.08 -37.09
N LEU A 736 -13.44 7.89 -36.83
CA LEU A 736 -13.38 9.26 -37.27
C LEU A 736 -13.33 9.42 -38.78
N PHE A 737 -12.41 8.72 -39.44
CA PHE A 737 -12.31 8.78 -40.89
C PHE A 737 -13.55 8.20 -41.56
N GLU A 738 -14.12 7.12 -41.01
CA GLU A 738 -15.33 6.50 -41.53
C GLU A 738 -16.55 7.42 -41.38
N HIS A 739 -16.71 8.08 -40.22
CA HIS A 739 -17.78 9.05 -40.03
C HIS A 739 -17.66 10.23 -41.00
N ALA A 740 -16.48 10.82 -41.11
CA ALA A 740 -16.25 11.97 -42.00
C ALA A 740 -16.48 11.60 -43.47
N ALA A 741 -15.98 10.43 -43.90
CA ALA A 741 -16.22 9.93 -45.25
C ALA A 741 -17.71 9.64 -45.51
N GLY A 742 -18.42 9.09 -44.51
CA GLY A 742 -19.86 8.83 -44.58
C GLY A 742 -20.71 10.09 -44.71
N LEU A 743 -20.38 11.15 -43.97
CA LEU A 743 -21.07 12.45 -44.04
C LEU A 743 -20.96 13.06 -45.45
N ILE A 744 -19.76 13.11 -46.02
CA ILE A 744 -19.54 13.62 -47.38
C ILE A 744 -20.24 12.74 -48.41
N GLY A 745 -20.18 11.42 -48.24
CA GLY A 745 -20.79 10.45 -49.16
C GLY A 745 -22.30 10.61 -49.25
N LYS A 746 -23.01 10.73 -48.12
CA LYS A 746 -24.46 10.92 -48.07
C LYS A 746 -24.88 12.24 -48.72
N ARG A 747 -24.08 13.28 -48.53
CA ARG A 747 -24.48 14.67 -48.82
C ARG A 747 -23.86 15.23 -50.07
N LYS A 748 -23.15 14.42 -50.85
CA LYS A 748 -22.52 14.90 -52.09
C LYS A 748 -23.52 15.66 -52.97
N ASN A 749 -24.74 15.16 -53.13
CA ASN A 749 -25.76 15.82 -53.94
C ASN A 749 -26.33 17.08 -53.25
N GLU A 750 -26.57 17.06 -51.94
CA GLU A 750 -27.02 18.22 -51.16
C GLU A 750 -25.99 19.35 -51.20
N ILE A 751 -24.70 19.03 -51.01
CA ILE A 751 -23.59 19.97 -51.07
C ILE A 751 -23.51 20.63 -52.45
N VAL A 752 -23.67 19.86 -53.53
CA VAL A 752 -23.70 20.39 -54.90
C VAL A 752 -24.91 21.31 -55.11
N ILE A 753 -26.09 20.94 -54.59
CA ILE A 753 -27.28 21.80 -54.69
C ILE A 753 -27.07 23.10 -53.92
N LEU A 754 -26.57 23.04 -52.67
CA LEU A 754 -26.30 24.22 -51.85
C LEU A 754 -25.30 25.15 -52.54
N ASP A 755 -24.23 24.60 -53.10
CA ASP A 755 -23.23 25.34 -53.88
C ASP A 755 -23.88 26.04 -55.10
N ARG A 756 -24.72 25.33 -55.87
CA ARG A 756 -25.44 25.89 -57.03
C ARG A 756 -26.51 26.92 -56.68
N VAL A 757 -27.12 26.81 -55.50
CA VAL A 757 -28.09 27.77 -54.95
C VAL A 757 -27.39 29.04 -54.40
N GLY A 758 -26.05 29.07 -54.38
CA GLY A 758 -25.26 30.25 -54.02
C GLY A 758 -24.68 30.22 -52.61
N TRP A 759 -24.67 29.07 -51.93
CA TRP A 759 -24.00 28.96 -50.64
C TRP A 759 -22.48 29.05 -50.80
N THR A 760 -21.85 29.92 -50.01
CA THR A 760 -20.39 30.00 -50.01
C THR A 760 -19.76 28.70 -49.48
N ASN A 761 -18.56 28.37 -49.98
CA ASN A 761 -17.75 27.28 -49.46
C ASN A 761 -17.52 27.37 -47.94
N ARG A 762 -17.49 28.58 -47.37
CA ARG A 762 -17.38 28.78 -45.92
C ARG A 762 -18.64 28.29 -45.19
N SER A 763 -19.83 28.60 -45.71
CA SER A 763 -21.11 28.16 -45.13
C SER A 763 -21.28 26.64 -45.17
N ILE A 764 -20.88 26.00 -46.28
CA ILE A 764 -20.92 24.54 -46.44
C ILE A 764 -19.95 23.86 -45.47
N ARG A 765 -18.71 24.36 -45.36
CA ARG A 765 -17.72 23.85 -44.40
C ARG A 765 -18.20 24.01 -42.95
N LYS A 766 -18.82 25.15 -42.63
CA LYS A 766 -19.39 25.43 -41.31
C LYS A 766 -20.54 24.47 -40.98
N LEU A 767 -21.43 24.17 -41.94
CA LEU A 767 -22.50 23.20 -41.77
C LEU A 767 -21.96 21.82 -41.38
N LEU A 768 -21.04 21.28 -42.19
CA LEU A 768 -20.45 19.96 -41.96
C LEU A 768 -19.65 19.90 -40.66
N PHE A 769 -18.93 20.98 -40.32
CA PHE A 769 -18.19 21.06 -39.07
C PHE A 769 -19.12 21.04 -37.86
N ILE A 770 -20.25 21.76 -37.89
CA ILE A 770 -21.22 21.76 -36.78
C ILE A 770 -21.82 20.36 -36.59
N GLU A 771 -22.21 19.69 -37.67
CA GLU A 771 -22.79 18.34 -37.59
C GLU A 771 -21.79 17.30 -37.07
N PHE A 772 -20.55 17.38 -37.56
CA PHE A 772 -19.45 16.57 -37.05
C PHE A 772 -19.27 16.85 -35.55
N SER A 773 -19.12 18.12 -35.17
CA SER A 773 -18.91 18.54 -33.78
C SER A 773 -20.02 18.10 -32.83
N LEU A 774 -21.30 18.18 -33.24
CA LEU A 774 -22.44 17.72 -32.43
C LEU A 774 -22.33 16.22 -32.08
N THR A 775 -21.92 15.41 -33.05
CA THR A 775 -21.79 13.96 -32.86
C THR A 775 -20.66 13.62 -31.89
N TYR A 776 -19.51 14.27 -32.04
CA TYR A 776 -18.36 14.06 -31.14
C TYR A 776 -18.60 14.64 -29.77
N PHE A 777 -19.18 15.83 -29.66
CA PHE A 777 -19.51 16.42 -28.37
C PHE A 777 -20.44 15.49 -27.56
N LEU A 778 -21.46 14.91 -28.19
CA LEU A 778 -22.35 13.95 -27.55
C LEU A 778 -21.61 12.66 -27.17
N GLY A 779 -20.80 12.11 -28.07
CA GLY A 779 -19.98 10.90 -27.81
C GLY A 779 -19.00 11.09 -26.65
N PHE A 780 -18.29 12.22 -26.64
CA PHE A 780 -17.35 12.59 -25.57
C PHE A 780 -18.08 12.79 -24.23
N SER A 781 -19.21 13.51 -24.23
CA SER A 781 -19.99 13.74 -23.01
C SER A 781 -20.50 12.43 -22.39
N ILE A 782 -21.02 11.52 -23.23
CA ILE A 782 -21.47 10.20 -22.76
C ILE A 782 -20.27 9.36 -22.30
N SER A 783 -19.14 9.42 -23.01
CA SER A 783 -17.93 8.68 -22.62
C SER A 783 -17.36 9.14 -21.27
N LEU A 784 -17.40 10.44 -20.98
CA LEU A 784 -16.99 11.00 -19.69
C LEU A 784 -17.88 10.46 -18.58
N PHE A 785 -19.20 10.50 -18.77
CA PHE A 785 -20.17 10.01 -17.79
C PHE A 785 -20.04 8.49 -17.56
N LEU A 786 -19.91 7.70 -18.63
CA LEU A 786 -19.73 6.25 -18.53
C LEU A 786 -18.38 5.90 -17.90
N GLY A 787 -17.28 6.50 -18.35
CA GLY A 787 -15.94 6.21 -17.84
C GLY A 787 -15.81 6.54 -16.35
N LEU A 788 -16.26 7.73 -15.93
CA LEU A 788 -16.23 8.14 -14.53
C LEU A 788 -17.26 7.38 -13.68
N GLY A 789 -18.47 7.18 -14.21
CA GLY A 789 -19.56 6.48 -13.52
C GLY A 789 -19.21 5.02 -13.23
N VAL A 790 -18.67 4.31 -14.23
CA VAL A 790 -18.20 2.93 -14.04
C VAL A 790 -17.03 2.88 -13.06
N PHE A 791 -16.06 3.80 -13.17
CA PHE A 791 -14.96 3.83 -12.22
C PHE A 791 -15.44 4.06 -10.78
N ARG A 792 -16.45 4.92 -10.58
CA ARG A 792 -17.07 5.21 -9.28
C ARG A 792 -17.78 4.00 -8.65
N ILE A 793 -18.26 3.05 -9.46
CA ILE A 793 -18.85 1.79 -8.96
C ILE A 793 -17.78 0.93 -8.26
N PHE A 794 -16.54 0.99 -8.72
CA PHE A 794 -15.45 0.14 -8.20
C PHE A 794 -14.55 0.86 -7.19
N TYR A 795 -14.39 2.18 -7.29
CA TYR A 795 -13.44 2.94 -6.48
C TYR A 795 -14.08 4.15 -5.80
N THR A 796 -13.73 4.35 -4.53
CA THR A 796 -14.21 5.47 -3.69
C THR A 796 -13.50 6.79 -3.98
N ASP A 797 -12.33 6.76 -4.61
CA ASP A 797 -11.56 7.97 -4.91
C ASP A 797 -11.00 7.92 -6.32
N PHE A 798 -11.07 9.06 -7.02
CA PHE A 798 -10.44 9.21 -8.32
C PHE A 798 -8.95 9.53 -8.13
N PRO A 799 -8.04 8.76 -8.75
CA PRO A 799 -6.60 9.01 -8.63
C PRO A 799 -6.18 10.30 -9.34
N ILE A 800 -6.83 10.61 -10.46
CA ILE A 800 -6.66 11.85 -11.20
C ILE A 800 -7.84 12.75 -10.85
N PRO A 801 -7.63 14.01 -10.46
CA PRO A 801 -8.72 14.93 -10.19
C PRO A 801 -9.66 15.08 -11.40
N ILE A 802 -10.97 15.08 -11.15
CA ILE A 802 -12.00 15.08 -12.21
C ILE A 802 -11.81 16.25 -13.18
N TYR A 803 -11.43 17.44 -12.68
CA TYR A 803 -11.20 18.62 -13.53
C TYR A 803 -10.03 18.42 -14.52
N VAL A 804 -8.97 17.70 -14.13
CA VAL A 804 -7.86 17.35 -15.03
C VAL A 804 -8.34 16.39 -16.10
N GLN A 805 -9.16 15.40 -15.74
CA GLN A 805 -9.72 14.44 -16.71
C GLN A 805 -10.63 15.14 -17.73
N ILE A 806 -11.47 16.08 -17.28
CA ILE A 806 -12.31 16.91 -18.14
C ILE A 806 -11.45 17.74 -19.09
N LEU A 807 -10.38 18.37 -18.59
CA LEU A 807 -9.46 19.16 -19.39
C LEU A 807 -8.75 18.30 -20.45
N CYS A 808 -8.21 17.14 -20.06
CA CYS A 808 -7.57 16.20 -20.98
C CYS A 808 -8.56 15.72 -22.06
N MET A 809 -9.81 15.42 -21.69
CA MET A 809 -10.86 15.07 -22.65
C MET A 809 -11.20 16.22 -23.59
N ALA A 810 -11.25 17.47 -23.09
CA ALA A 810 -11.51 18.64 -23.93
C ALA A 810 -10.37 18.88 -24.94
N ILE A 811 -9.12 18.69 -24.52
CA ILE A 811 -7.94 18.74 -25.40
C ILE A 811 -8.03 17.61 -26.45
N PHE A 812 -8.31 16.38 -26.02
CA PHE A 812 -8.45 15.24 -26.92
C PHE A 812 -9.58 15.44 -27.93
N MET A 813 -10.73 15.96 -27.49
CA MET A 813 -11.85 16.33 -28.36
C MET A 813 -11.43 17.39 -29.38
N SER A 814 -10.70 18.42 -28.94
CA SER A 814 -10.23 19.50 -29.83
C SER A 814 -9.29 18.98 -30.91
N ILE A 815 -8.35 18.11 -30.55
CA ILE A 815 -7.44 17.45 -31.50
C ILE A 815 -8.24 16.59 -32.50
N PHE A 816 -9.20 15.79 -32.02
CA PHE A 816 -10.04 14.96 -32.88
C PHE A 816 -10.90 15.80 -33.83
N LEU A 817 -11.48 16.89 -33.36
CA LEU A 817 -12.24 17.82 -34.20
C LEU A 817 -11.34 18.49 -35.25
N LEU A 818 -10.10 18.85 -34.90
CA LEU A 818 -9.13 19.41 -35.86
C LEU A 818 -8.74 18.40 -36.94
N ILE A 819 -8.41 17.15 -36.56
CA ILE A 819 -8.08 16.07 -37.51
C ILE A 819 -9.27 15.79 -38.44
N GLY A 820 -10.47 15.64 -37.86
CA GLY A 820 -11.70 15.41 -38.62
C GLY A 820 -12.04 16.56 -39.57
N PHE A 821 -11.91 17.80 -39.10
CA PHE A 821 -12.15 18.99 -39.90
C PHE A 821 -11.14 19.14 -41.04
N TYR A 822 -9.85 18.91 -40.78
CA TYR A 822 -8.81 18.91 -41.81
C TYR A 822 -9.11 17.87 -42.88
N TYR A 823 -9.51 16.65 -42.49
CA TYR A 823 -9.91 15.61 -43.43
C TYR A 823 -11.15 16.01 -44.26
N LEU A 824 -12.17 16.61 -43.63
CA LEU A 824 -13.35 17.14 -44.32
C LEU A 824 -12.95 18.21 -45.36
N LEU A 825 -12.05 19.13 -44.99
CA LEU A 825 -11.55 20.18 -45.89
C LEU A 825 -10.86 19.60 -47.12
N LEU A 826 -9.94 18.64 -46.94
CA LEU A 826 -9.24 17.98 -48.04
C LEU A 826 -10.22 17.34 -49.03
N LYS A 827 -11.25 16.67 -48.52
CA LYS A 827 -12.28 16.02 -49.35
C LYS A 827 -13.18 17.01 -50.07
N ILE A 828 -13.62 18.09 -49.42
CA ILE A 828 -14.46 19.12 -50.04
C ILE A 828 -13.69 19.83 -51.17
N ASN A 829 -12.43 20.18 -50.92
CA ASN A 829 -11.59 20.79 -51.96
C ASN A 829 -11.42 19.88 -53.17
N LYS A 830 -11.31 18.57 -52.96
CA LYS A 830 -11.29 17.59 -54.05
C LYS A 830 -12.63 17.49 -54.78
N LEU A 831 -13.75 17.65 -54.06
CA LEU A 831 -15.08 17.65 -54.65
C LEU A 831 -15.26 18.85 -55.59
N ASN A 832 -14.87 20.04 -55.14
CA ASN A 832 -14.99 21.29 -55.90
C ASN A 832 -14.06 21.37 -57.11
N ARG A 833 -12.99 20.57 -57.18
CA ARG A 833 -12.14 20.45 -58.38
C ARG A 833 -12.78 19.61 -59.49
N HIS A 834 -13.85 18.88 -59.19
CA HIS A 834 -14.55 17.98 -60.12
C HIS A 834 -16.00 18.42 -60.42
N ILE A 835 -16.45 19.50 -59.79
CA ILE A 835 -17.68 20.23 -60.08
C ILE A 835 -17.30 21.43 -60.93
#